data_AF-A0A4U0VX94-F1
#
_entry.id   AF-A0A4U0VX94-F1
#
_cell.length_a   1.000
_cell.length_b   1.000
_cell.length_c   1.000
_cell.angle_alpha   90.00
_cell.angle_beta   90.00
_cell.angle_gamma   90.00
#
_symmetry.space_group_name_H-M   'P 1'
#
loop_
_entity.id
_entity.type
_entity.pdbx_description
1 polymer ?
#
loop_
_entity_poly.entity_id
_entity_poly.type
_entity_poly.pdbx_seq_one_letter_code
_entity_poly.pdbx_strand_id
1 'polypeptide(L)'
;MPVALRVQAPPPSQVGDLVPALTPHAVSVALPKWQDNVDYEEGAQRIKDAMTSGYPRFFIHHQIQQLADLATSRFGRDGPDGNKETCILLPTEKTARSCSDFLSSREKPVSSRVQSWSIESTKPAADGKRSRIVTVWACFFPESDFSVAKQYWQHTGEGISSRVAERCLVLLGEIETADPATTSTSTSSAVAPPTIGDGQTDATHYFVAEQAATGSQAAPGAAASRYGNKGGRYQVAKGTSTVANGTGELSRPPSTASKQRYSTTKVPGRRGSADASPQSSSLSNSIDQLPPPPVLSAAEENGRITNSQLVEQDEDVLARYVEERYGRNLDLSLAPLAKLAMRRRIAGVLSESPGEELAVDELKLEGKQVDQQESSRGVKGLTEDDVWLYPCGMNAIFHAHQLAMHAWQREGRQVGKSVCFGFPYTDTLKILEKWGPGCHFFGLGLTSDLPSLRRTLEAANPPVLSLFCEFPSNPLLRSPPLHELRKLADEFGFLIVVDETIAGFVNVETLPPADIVVSSLTKVFSGDSNVMGGSLVLNPKAPHYAALKAAQEERYEDAYFDEDAIYMERNSRDFQARVAQENHNAEMLCDYLQTRRIPGPPATGIVLPSSASITLDDDTDNFVVSEVYYPKYQTPEQYLAAARPPPADANGFGNYGALFSLTFSSILASRTFFDALPCYKGPSLGTNFTLACPYTILAHYTELGWAKEWGVEKGLVRISTGLEDPEMLKGWFVDALAAAERAVKEAKEKGEKFE
;
A
#
# COMPACT_ATOMS: atom_id res chain seq x y z
N MET A 1 -10.18 4.75 -22.33
CA MET A 1 -10.01 3.43 -21.68
C MET A 1 -9.87 2.32 -22.72
N PRO A 2 -8.73 1.62 -22.80
CA PRO A 2 -8.59 0.37 -23.54
C PRO A 2 -9.49 -0.72 -22.95
N VAL A 3 -10.09 -1.57 -23.78
CA VAL A 3 -10.96 -2.67 -23.31
C VAL A 3 -10.18 -3.66 -22.42
N ALA A 4 -8.88 -3.85 -22.69
CA ALA A 4 -8.00 -4.75 -21.94
C ALA A 4 -7.82 -4.42 -20.45
N LEU A 5 -8.08 -3.17 -20.03
CA LEU A 5 -7.96 -2.73 -18.63
C LEU A 5 -9.30 -2.76 -17.87
N ARG A 6 -10.41 -3.17 -18.48
CA ARG A 6 -11.73 -3.14 -17.84
C ARG A 6 -11.94 -4.28 -16.87
N VAL A 7 -12.07 -3.94 -15.58
CA VAL A 7 -12.51 -4.87 -14.54
C VAL A 7 -14.05 -4.90 -14.47
N GLN A 8 -14.61 -6.08 -14.25
CA GLN A 8 -16.06 -6.29 -14.10
C GLN A 8 -16.51 -6.07 -12.66
N ALA A 9 -17.81 -5.87 -12.45
CA ALA A 9 -18.41 -5.86 -11.12
C ALA A 9 -18.00 -7.11 -10.32
N PRO A 10 -17.56 -6.98 -9.05
CA PRO A 10 -17.09 -8.11 -8.28
C PRO A 10 -18.24 -9.06 -7.91
N PRO A 11 -17.99 -10.38 -7.84
CA PRO A 11 -18.98 -11.33 -7.33
C PRO A 11 -19.25 -11.05 -5.83
N PRO A 12 -20.45 -11.35 -5.32
CA PRO A 12 -20.73 -11.25 -3.88
C PRO A 12 -19.80 -12.17 -3.08
N SER A 13 -18.96 -11.55 -2.23
CA SER A 13 -18.07 -12.24 -1.29
C SER A 13 -18.75 -12.46 0.06
N GLN A 14 -18.42 -13.57 0.71
CA GLN A 14 -18.73 -13.84 2.11
C GLN A 14 -17.64 -13.24 3.01
N VAL A 15 -17.92 -13.17 4.31
CA VAL A 15 -16.92 -12.78 5.30
C VAL A 15 -15.81 -13.85 5.38
N GLY A 16 -14.54 -13.44 5.31
CA GLY A 16 -13.40 -14.35 5.35
C GLY A 16 -12.95 -14.92 3.99
N ASP A 17 -13.61 -14.57 2.88
CA ASP A 17 -13.17 -14.89 1.51
C ASP A 17 -11.88 -14.13 1.14
N LEU A 18 -11.08 -14.73 0.26
CA LEU A 18 -9.93 -14.05 -0.39
C LEU A 18 -10.41 -12.87 -1.25
N VAL A 19 -9.63 -11.79 -1.31
CA VAL A 19 -9.90 -10.64 -2.17
C VAL A 19 -8.69 -10.31 -3.06
N PRO A 20 -8.78 -10.54 -4.39
CA PRO A 20 -9.89 -11.16 -5.12
C PRO A 20 -10.12 -12.63 -4.74
N ALA A 21 -11.34 -13.11 -5.02
CA ALA A 21 -11.67 -14.53 -4.85
C ALA A 21 -10.72 -15.43 -5.66
N LEU A 22 -10.45 -16.64 -5.15
CA LEU A 22 -9.60 -17.66 -5.77
C LEU A 22 -8.18 -17.20 -6.15
N THR A 23 -7.66 -16.13 -5.54
CA THR A 23 -6.31 -15.61 -5.81
C THR A 23 -5.29 -16.21 -4.83
N PRO A 24 -4.30 -17.02 -5.28
CA PRO A 24 -3.24 -17.51 -4.42
C PRO A 24 -2.45 -16.34 -3.79
N HIS A 25 -2.08 -16.48 -2.52
CA HIS A 25 -1.32 -15.46 -1.79
C HIS A 25 -2.01 -14.08 -1.73
N ALA A 26 -3.35 -14.05 -1.77
CA ALA A 26 -4.14 -12.82 -1.68
C ALA A 26 -3.78 -11.98 -0.44
N VAL A 27 -3.43 -10.72 -0.64
CA VAL A 27 -3.00 -9.78 0.41
C VAL A 27 -4.17 -9.03 1.05
N SER A 28 -5.41 -9.48 0.84
CA SER A 28 -6.62 -8.90 1.42
C SER A 28 -7.72 -9.95 1.60
N VAL A 29 -8.66 -9.65 2.50
CA VAL A 29 -9.79 -10.50 2.90
C VAL A 29 -11.09 -9.71 2.84
N ALA A 30 -12.20 -10.40 2.60
CA ALA A 30 -13.54 -9.83 2.54
C ALA A 30 -14.14 -9.61 3.93
N LEU A 31 -14.57 -8.38 4.21
CA LEU A 31 -15.38 -7.98 5.38
C LEU A 31 -16.62 -7.20 4.88
N PRO A 32 -17.65 -7.89 4.33
CA PRO A 32 -18.65 -7.29 3.43
C PRO A 32 -19.66 -6.31 4.06
N LYS A 33 -19.85 -6.34 5.38
CA LYS A 33 -20.75 -5.46 6.14
C LYS A 33 -20.03 -4.76 7.29
N TRP A 34 -20.53 -3.60 7.70
CA TRP A 34 -20.00 -2.83 8.83
C TRP A 34 -19.87 -3.71 10.09
N GLN A 35 -20.85 -4.57 10.33
CA GLN A 35 -20.84 -5.50 11.47
C GLN A 35 -19.74 -6.57 11.36
N ASP A 36 -19.33 -6.99 10.15
CA ASP A 36 -18.19 -7.92 10.00
C ASP A 36 -16.87 -7.25 10.39
N ASN A 37 -16.77 -5.94 10.18
CA ASN A 37 -15.59 -5.15 10.53
C ASN A 37 -15.53 -4.88 12.05
N VAL A 38 -16.68 -4.64 12.68
CA VAL A 38 -16.80 -4.53 14.16
C VAL A 38 -16.51 -5.88 14.82
N ASP A 39 -17.16 -6.95 14.36
CA ASP A 39 -17.03 -8.29 14.93
C ASP A 39 -15.63 -8.88 14.73
N TYR A 40 -14.88 -8.43 13.70
CA TYR A 40 -13.47 -8.77 13.50
C TYR A 40 -12.58 -8.17 14.60
N GLU A 41 -12.76 -6.88 14.89
CA GLU A 41 -12.01 -6.16 15.94
C GLU A 41 -12.41 -6.60 17.36
N GLU A 42 -13.66 -7.00 17.57
CA GLU A 42 -14.13 -7.63 18.82
C GLU A 42 -13.74 -9.11 18.93
N GLY A 43 -13.12 -9.69 17.90
CA GLY A 43 -12.65 -11.08 17.89
C GLY A 43 -13.79 -12.11 18.01
N ALA A 44 -14.97 -11.80 17.46
CA ALA A 44 -16.15 -12.65 17.54
C ALA A 44 -15.92 -14.01 16.85
N GLN A 45 -16.45 -15.08 17.45
CA GLN A 45 -16.16 -16.45 16.99
C GLN A 45 -16.59 -16.68 15.53
N ARG A 46 -17.74 -16.15 15.11
CA ARG A 46 -18.23 -16.26 13.71
C ARG A 46 -17.26 -15.73 12.65
N ILE A 47 -16.35 -14.83 13.03
CA ILE A 47 -15.34 -14.27 12.14
C ILE A 47 -14.13 -15.21 12.12
N LYS A 48 -13.67 -15.66 13.30
CA LYS A 48 -12.60 -16.65 13.44
C LYS A 48 -12.89 -17.93 12.66
N ASP A 49 -14.13 -18.41 12.72
CA ASP A 49 -14.60 -19.63 12.03
C ASP A 49 -14.68 -19.48 10.50
N ALA A 50 -14.79 -18.25 9.97
CA ALA A 50 -15.00 -17.98 8.54
C ALA A 50 -13.73 -17.52 7.79
N MET A 51 -12.72 -17.03 8.51
CA MET A 51 -11.50 -16.43 7.96
C MET A 51 -10.56 -17.47 7.34
N THR A 52 -10.60 -17.62 6.01
CA THR A 52 -9.70 -18.52 5.25
C THR A 52 -8.27 -17.97 5.09
N SER A 53 -8.16 -16.65 5.07
CA SER A 53 -6.93 -15.86 5.09
C SER A 53 -7.25 -14.49 5.69
N GLY A 54 -6.26 -13.60 5.76
CA GLY A 54 -6.45 -12.25 6.26
C GLY A 54 -5.42 -11.28 5.69
N TYR A 55 -5.56 -9.99 6.02
CA TYR A 55 -4.53 -9.00 5.70
C TYR A 55 -3.20 -9.44 6.34
N PRO A 56 -2.07 -9.56 5.60
CA PRO A 56 -0.76 -10.07 6.06
C PRO A 56 -0.03 -9.25 7.15
N ARG A 57 -0.79 -8.52 7.97
CA ARG A 57 -0.37 -7.62 9.03
C ARG A 57 -1.02 -7.92 10.37
N PHE A 58 -2.28 -8.32 10.32
CA PHE A 58 -3.10 -8.65 11.48
C PHE A 58 -3.32 -10.16 11.58
N PHE A 59 -3.28 -10.84 10.42
CA PHE A 59 -3.35 -12.28 10.26
C PHE A 59 -2.04 -12.81 9.65
N ILE A 60 -1.49 -13.89 10.20
CA ILE A 60 -0.35 -14.62 9.63
C ILE A 60 -0.93 -15.68 8.68
N HIS A 61 -0.45 -15.78 7.44
CA HIS A 61 -1.02 -16.71 6.44
C HIS A 61 -1.01 -18.17 6.93
N HIS A 62 -2.05 -18.96 6.62
CA HIS A 62 -2.20 -20.31 7.17
C HIS A 62 -1.01 -21.24 6.82
N GLN A 63 -0.42 -21.10 5.63
CA GLN A 63 0.82 -21.83 5.26
C GLN A 63 2.02 -21.44 6.16
N ILE A 64 2.11 -20.18 6.60
CA ILE A 64 3.17 -19.72 7.51
C ILE A 64 2.93 -20.30 8.92
N GLN A 65 1.68 -20.36 9.38
CA GLN A 65 1.31 -21.03 10.63
C GLN A 65 1.71 -22.53 10.57
N GLN A 66 1.22 -23.27 9.57
CA GLN A 66 1.55 -24.69 9.37
C GLN A 66 3.07 -24.96 9.35
N LEU A 67 3.86 -24.11 8.68
CA LEU A 67 5.31 -24.25 8.67
C LEU A 67 5.95 -23.91 10.03
N ALA A 68 5.40 -22.95 10.78
CA ALA A 68 5.85 -22.62 12.14
C ALA A 68 5.50 -23.73 13.14
N ASP A 69 4.36 -24.40 12.97
CA ASP A 69 3.94 -25.54 13.79
C ASP A 69 4.81 -26.78 13.51
N LEU A 70 5.21 -26.99 12.25
CA LEU A 70 6.20 -28.00 11.85
C LEU A 70 7.61 -27.67 12.37
N ALA A 71 8.04 -26.41 12.29
CA ALA A 71 9.30 -25.96 12.89
C ALA A 71 9.31 -26.18 14.41
N THR A 72 8.19 -25.91 15.08
CA THR A 72 8.00 -26.10 16.51
C THR A 72 8.00 -27.58 16.88
N SER A 73 7.29 -28.43 16.12
CA SER A 73 7.30 -29.89 16.30
C SER A 73 8.69 -30.51 16.08
N ARG A 74 9.52 -29.89 15.23
CA ARG A 74 10.85 -30.40 14.86
C ARG A 74 12.00 -29.89 15.74
N PHE A 75 11.92 -28.65 16.22
CA PHE A 75 13.02 -27.98 16.92
C PHE A 75 12.64 -27.31 18.25
N GLY A 76 11.34 -27.20 18.57
CA GLY A 76 10.85 -26.61 19.81
C GLY A 76 11.29 -27.39 21.05
N ARG A 77 11.22 -26.74 22.21
CA ARG A 77 11.59 -27.31 23.51
C ARG A 77 10.50 -27.03 24.52
N ASP A 78 10.30 -27.98 25.43
CA ASP A 78 9.53 -27.74 26.64
C ASP A 78 10.36 -26.89 27.61
N GLY A 79 9.78 -25.82 28.12
CA GLY A 79 10.35 -25.02 29.20
C GLY A 79 10.31 -25.77 30.54
N PRO A 80 11.17 -25.41 31.51
CA PRO A 80 11.23 -26.08 32.81
C PRO A 80 9.91 -25.98 33.61
N ASP A 81 9.09 -24.97 33.32
CA ASP A 81 7.78 -24.74 33.94
C ASP A 81 6.61 -25.39 33.16
N GLY A 82 6.90 -26.17 32.11
CA GLY A 82 5.89 -26.83 31.26
C GLY A 82 5.34 -25.98 30.11
N ASN A 83 5.71 -24.70 30.01
CA ASN A 83 5.39 -23.86 28.86
C ASN A 83 6.16 -24.33 27.62
N LYS A 84 5.46 -24.58 26.51
CA LYS A 84 6.08 -24.88 25.22
C LYS A 84 6.73 -23.62 24.62
N GLU A 85 7.79 -23.81 23.85
CA GLU A 85 8.20 -22.83 22.86
C GLU A 85 7.28 -22.87 21.63
N THR A 86 7.07 -21.71 21.01
CA THR A 86 6.61 -21.55 19.62
C THR A 86 7.60 -20.65 18.88
N CYS A 87 7.37 -20.31 17.60
CA CYS A 87 8.28 -19.45 16.84
C CYS A 87 7.60 -18.47 15.89
N ILE A 88 8.39 -17.49 15.46
CA ILE A 88 8.17 -16.73 14.22
C ILE A 88 9.22 -17.18 13.21
N LEU A 89 8.81 -17.27 11.94
CA LEU A 89 9.68 -17.61 10.82
C LEU A 89 10.10 -16.35 10.05
N LEU A 90 11.41 -16.18 9.91
CA LEU A 90 12.08 -15.02 9.31
C LEU A 90 13.02 -15.49 8.18
N PRO A 91 13.29 -14.64 7.17
CA PRO A 91 14.04 -15.05 5.99
C PRO A 91 15.54 -15.25 6.25
N THR A 92 16.15 -14.56 7.24
CA THR A 92 17.60 -14.52 7.40
C THR A 92 18.06 -14.62 8.86
N GLU A 93 19.33 -14.94 9.08
CA GLU A 93 19.91 -14.99 10.43
C GLU A 93 19.82 -13.63 11.13
N LYS A 94 20.11 -12.56 10.38
CA LYS A 94 20.12 -11.18 10.86
C LYS A 94 18.73 -10.71 11.30
N THR A 95 17.69 -11.02 10.52
CA THR A 95 16.30 -10.71 10.86
C THR A 95 15.86 -11.52 12.10
N ALA A 96 16.17 -12.83 12.15
CA ALA A 96 15.87 -13.66 13.32
C ALA A 96 16.60 -13.24 14.61
N ARG A 97 17.86 -12.80 14.51
CA ARG A 97 18.60 -12.20 15.63
C ARG A 97 17.97 -10.88 16.08
N SER A 98 17.60 -10.02 15.13
CA SER A 98 16.95 -8.73 15.44
C SER A 98 15.58 -8.91 16.14
N CYS A 99 14.86 -10.00 15.85
CA CYS A 99 13.67 -10.43 16.59
C CYS A 99 14.00 -10.85 18.04
N SER A 100 15.08 -11.62 18.24
CA SER A 100 15.55 -12.05 19.58
C SER A 100 16.08 -10.87 20.42
N ASP A 101 16.78 -9.93 19.79
CA ASP A 101 17.22 -8.67 20.41
C ASP A 101 16.01 -7.81 20.83
N PHE A 102 14.99 -7.67 19.97
CA PHE A 102 13.75 -6.99 20.33
C PHE A 102 13.04 -7.64 21.53
N LEU A 103 12.94 -8.98 21.55
CA LEU A 103 12.30 -9.74 22.62
C LEU A 103 13.03 -9.61 23.96
N SER A 104 14.35 -9.66 23.94
CA SER A 104 15.18 -9.46 25.14
C SER A 104 15.23 -8.00 25.60
N SER A 105 15.03 -7.01 24.72
CA SER A 105 15.01 -5.58 25.08
C SER A 105 13.68 -5.06 25.65
N ARG A 106 12.69 -5.92 25.92
CA ARG A 106 11.41 -5.51 26.52
C ARG A 106 11.54 -5.30 28.04
N GLU A 107 10.64 -4.51 28.63
CA GLU A 107 10.65 -4.20 30.09
C GLU A 107 10.56 -5.46 30.97
N LYS A 108 9.81 -6.47 30.50
CA LYS A 108 9.94 -7.88 30.90
C LYS A 108 10.68 -8.57 29.74
N PRO A 109 12.00 -8.85 29.85
CA PRO A 109 12.74 -9.55 28.81
C PRO A 109 12.12 -10.92 28.51
N VAL A 110 11.90 -11.22 27.23
CA VAL A 110 11.41 -12.51 26.77
C VAL A 110 12.60 -13.37 26.37
N SER A 111 12.75 -14.52 27.02
CA SER A 111 13.75 -15.52 26.65
C SER A 111 13.49 -16.00 25.22
N SER A 112 14.51 -15.99 24.36
CA SER A 112 14.39 -16.42 22.98
C SER A 112 15.69 -17.02 22.45
N ARG A 113 15.60 -17.77 21.35
CA ARG A 113 16.73 -18.38 20.66
C ARG A 113 16.50 -18.43 19.15
N VAL A 114 17.57 -18.41 18.38
CA VAL A 114 17.53 -18.48 16.91
C VAL A 114 17.97 -19.87 16.45
N GLN A 115 17.27 -20.42 15.45
CA GLN A 115 17.54 -21.73 14.84
C GLN A 115 17.38 -21.65 13.33
N SER A 116 18.37 -22.13 12.56
CA SER A 116 18.24 -22.30 11.10
C SER A 116 17.54 -23.61 10.77
N TRP A 117 16.79 -23.60 9.67
CA TRP A 117 16.21 -24.79 9.06
C TRP A 117 16.40 -24.74 7.55
N SER A 118 17.37 -25.51 7.05
CA SER A 118 17.47 -25.83 5.63
C SER A 118 16.48 -26.95 5.30
N ILE A 119 15.63 -26.68 4.31
CA ILE A 119 14.57 -27.54 3.81
C ILE A 119 14.95 -27.95 2.38
N GLU A 120 14.97 -29.26 2.14
CA GLU A 120 15.28 -29.88 0.84
C GLU A 120 14.13 -30.80 0.44
N SER A 121 13.99 -31.09 -0.86
CA SER A 121 12.97 -32.02 -1.37
C SER A 121 13.09 -33.42 -0.73
N THR A 122 12.01 -33.89 -0.10
CA THR A 122 11.91 -35.29 0.37
C THR A 122 11.75 -36.29 -0.78
N LYS A 123 11.34 -35.83 -1.97
CA LYS A 123 11.26 -36.62 -3.21
C LYS A 123 12.59 -36.53 -4.00
N PRO A 124 13.16 -37.65 -4.50
CA PRO A 124 14.33 -37.62 -5.38
C PRO A 124 14.06 -36.84 -6.67
N ALA A 125 15.04 -36.08 -7.16
CA ALA A 125 14.93 -35.37 -8.44
C ALA A 125 14.92 -36.36 -9.62
N ALA A 126 13.80 -36.42 -10.35
CA ALA A 126 13.58 -37.36 -11.45
C ALA A 126 14.54 -37.17 -12.65
N ASP A 127 15.16 -35.99 -12.76
CA ASP A 127 16.02 -35.57 -13.87
C ASP A 127 17.49 -35.36 -13.46
N GLY A 128 17.86 -35.68 -12.22
CA GLY A 128 19.23 -35.51 -11.71
C GLY A 128 19.66 -34.06 -11.45
N LYS A 129 18.76 -33.07 -11.57
CA LYS A 129 19.06 -31.69 -11.10
C LYS A 129 19.21 -31.68 -9.58
N ARG A 130 19.96 -30.71 -9.05
CA ARG A 130 20.08 -30.52 -7.59
C ARG A 130 18.70 -30.23 -6.99
N SER A 131 18.38 -30.89 -5.88
CA SER A 131 17.28 -30.51 -4.99
C SER A 131 17.40 -29.02 -4.64
N ARG A 132 16.30 -28.26 -4.79
CA ARG A 132 16.28 -26.85 -4.37
C ARG A 132 16.24 -26.81 -2.85
N ILE A 133 17.18 -26.10 -2.24
CA ILE A 133 17.27 -25.88 -0.80
C ILE A 133 16.68 -24.51 -0.48
N VAL A 134 15.74 -24.44 0.44
CA VAL A 134 15.28 -23.17 1.04
C VAL A 134 15.67 -23.17 2.51
N THR A 135 16.41 -22.15 2.96
CA THR A 135 16.74 -21.98 4.38
C THR A 135 15.84 -20.91 4.97
N VAL A 136 15.11 -21.26 6.03
CA VAL A 136 14.37 -20.32 6.87
C VAL A 136 14.98 -20.26 8.26
N TRP A 137 14.74 -19.17 8.98
CA TRP A 137 15.23 -18.98 10.35
C TRP A 137 14.06 -18.80 11.32
N ALA A 138 14.04 -19.62 12.37
CA ALA A 138 13.03 -19.56 13.42
C ALA A 138 13.58 -18.81 14.65
N CYS A 139 12.88 -17.77 15.09
CA CYS A 139 13.06 -17.19 16.42
C CYS A 139 12.07 -17.88 17.37
N PHE A 140 12.58 -18.75 18.24
CA PHE A 140 11.81 -19.49 19.25
C PHE A 140 11.72 -18.70 20.56
N PHE A 141 10.56 -18.77 21.22
CA PHE A 141 10.23 -18.11 22.49
C PHE A 141 9.04 -18.83 23.17
N PRO A 142 8.77 -18.63 24.47
CA PRO A 142 7.61 -19.22 25.15
C PRO A 142 6.28 -18.79 24.54
N GLU A 143 5.36 -19.74 24.34
CA GLU A 143 4.04 -19.50 23.73
C GLU A 143 3.25 -18.36 24.42
N SER A 144 3.38 -18.24 25.74
CA SER A 144 2.78 -17.17 26.56
C SER A 144 3.12 -15.74 26.12
N ASP A 145 4.23 -15.55 25.41
CA ASP A 145 4.76 -14.26 25.00
C ASP A 145 4.61 -14.03 23.48
N PHE A 146 3.82 -14.88 22.78
CA PHE A 146 3.53 -14.73 21.35
C PHE A 146 2.92 -13.36 20.98
N SER A 147 2.09 -12.77 21.85
CA SER A 147 1.55 -11.41 21.66
C SER A 147 2.61 -10.30 21.72
N VAL A 148 3.79 -10.58 22.27
CA VAL A 148 4.97 -9.70 22.25
C VAL A 148 5.78 -9.96 20.98
N ALA A 149 6.01 -11.23 20.63
CA ALA A 149 6.73 -11.60 19.41
C ALA A 149 6.00 -11.17 18.12
N LYS A 150 4.67 -11.28 18.07
CA LYS A 150 3.83 -10.81 16.95
C LYS A 150 4.04 -9.31 16.71
N GLN A 151 4.39 -8.51 17.72
CA GLN A 151 4.73 -7.10 17.53
C GLN A 151 6.07 -6.87 16.81
N TYR A 152 6.97 -7.86 16.73
CA TYR A 152 8.13 -7.75 15.85
C TYR A 152 7.68 -7.89 14.40
N TRP A 153 7.18 -9.08 14.05
CA TRP A 153 6.67 -9.46 12.72
C TRP A 153 5.62 -8.47 12.17
N GLN A 154 4.79 -7.91 13.05
CA GLN A 154 4.04 -6.71 12.77
C GLN A 154 5.02 -5.55 12.54
N HIS A 155 5.25 -4.62 13.46
CA HIS A 155 5.81 -3.29 13.13
C HIS A 155 7.03 -3.29 12.16
N THR A 156 8.02 -4.20 12.27
CA THR A 156 9.17 -4.26 11.34
C THR A 156 8.87 -4.80 9.94
N GLY A 157 7.80 -5.57 9.77
CA GLY A 157 7.49 -6.28 8.52
C GLY A 157 8.47 -7.41 8.18
N GLU A 158 9.32 -7.83 9.11
CA GLU A 158 10.26 -8.94 8.93
C GLU A 158 9.57 -10.29 9.23
N GLY A 159 9.39 -11.09 8.20
CA GLY A 159 8.88 -12.46 8.24
C GLY A 159 8.99 -13.10 6.87
N ILE A 160 8.83 -14.41 6.79
CA ILE A 160 8.71 -15.10 5.49
C ILE A 160 7.39 -14.73 4.79
N SER A 161 7.38 -14.74 3.45
CA SER A 161 6.13 -14.62 2.68
C SER A 161 5.35 -15.94 2.66
N SER A 162 4.10 -15.89 2.22
CA SER A 162 3.29 -17.09 2.01
C SER A 162 3.84 -17.98 0.88
N ARG A 163 4.48 -17.39 -0.16
CA ARG A 163 5.20 -18.16 -1.19
C ARG A 163 6.41 -18.91 -0.63
N VAL A 164 7.20 -18.28 0.26
CA VAL A 164 8.29 -18.99 0.96
C VAL A 164 7.72 -20.17 1.76
N ALA A 165 6.62 -19.96 2.49
CA ALA A 165 6.00 -21.01 3.28
C ALA A 165 5.46 -22.17 2.41
N GLU A 166 4.74 -21.86 1.33
CA GLU A 166 4.27 -22.82 0.33
C GLU A 166 5.43 -23.64 -0.27
N ARG A 167 6.49 -22.96 -0.72
CA ARG A 167 7.68 -23.61 -1.29
C ARG A 167 8.33 -24.57 -0.29
N CYS A 168 8.42 -24.19 0.98
CA CYS A 168 8.92 -25.05 2.05
C CYS A 168 8.01 -26.28 2.31
N LEU A 169 6.69 -26.09 2.38
CA LEU A 169 5.73 -27.18 2.59
C LEU A 169 5.73 -28.19 1.44
N VAL A 170 5.84 -27.71 0.20
CA VAL A 170 5.98 -28.56 -1.01
C VAL A 170 7.29 -29.36 -1.00
N LEU A 171 8.41 -28.77 -0.53
CA LEU A 171 9.69 -29.49 -0.41
C LEU A 171 9.65 -30.56 0.69
N LEU A 172 8.96 -30.31 1.80
CA LEU A 172 8.71 -31.30 2.85
C LEU A 172 7.79 -32.44 2.37
N GLY A 173 6.85 -32.13 1.47
CA GLY A 173 5.85 -33.05 0.95
C GLY A 173 4.50 -32.95 1.66
N GLU A 174 4.28 -31.88 2.44
CA GLU A 174 3.06 -31.60 3.21
C GLU A 174 1.91 -31.10 2.32
N ILE A 175 2.24 -30.56 1.14
CA ILE A 175 1.30 -30.09 0.12
C ILE A 175 1.78 -30.63 -1.24
N GLU A 176 0.85 -31.12 -2.06
CA GLU A 176 1.17 -31.59 -3.42
C GLU A 176 1.39 -30.42 -4.38
N THR A 177 2.26 -30.62 -5.37
CA THR A 177 2.36 -29.74 -6.54
C THR A 177 1.06 -29.85 -7.35
N ALA A 178 0.25 -28.79 -7.39
CA ALA A 178 -1.09 -28.80 -7.96
C ALA A 178 -1.11 -29.12 -9.47
N ASP A 179 -1.39 -30.40 -9.77
CA ASP A 179 -1.33 -31.02 -11.08
C ASP A 179 -2.53 -30.59 -11.97
N PRO A 180 -2.32 -29.93 -13.13
CA PRO A 180 -3.42 -29.33 -13.90
C PRO A 180 -4.48 -30.33 -14.40
N ALA A 181 -4.05 -31.55 -14.73
CA ALA A 181 -4.85 -32.51 -15.52
C ALA A 181 -6.16 -32.97 -14.85
N THR A 182 -6.33 -32.78 -13.54
CA THR A 182 -7.52 -33.22 -12.80
C THR A 182 -8.65 -32.20 -12.72
N THR A 183 -8.49 -30.98 -13.26
CA THR A 183 -9.50 -29.90 -13.20
C THR A 183 -10.27 -29.63 -14.49
N SER A 184 -9.97 -30.33 -15.60
CA SER A 184 -10.63 -30.12 -16.90
C SER A 184 -11.99 -30.84 -17.07
N THR A 185 -12.30 -31.88 -16.28
CA THR A 185 -13.48 -32.74 -16.50
C THR A 185 -14.39 -32.94 -15.27
N SER A 186 -15.03 -31.87 -14.79
CA SER A 186 -16.17 -32.00 -13.85
C SER A 186 -17.27 -30.96 -14.11
N THR A 187 -18.12 -31.23 -15.09
CA THR A 187 -19.36 -30.46 -15.31
C THR A 187 -20.37 -30.71 -14.18
N SER A 188 -20.69 -29.66 -13.43
CA SER A 188 -21.96 -29.49 -12.68
C SER A 188 -22.36 -30.62 -11.71
N SER A 189 -21.67 -30.71 -10.58
CA SER A 189 -22.32 -31.06 -9.31
C SER A 189 -21.63 -30.33 -8.16
N ALA A 190 -22.37 -30.04 -7.08
CA ALA A 190 -21.84 -29.28 -5.96
C ALA A 190 -20.81 -30.12 -5.17
N VAL A 191 -19.53 -29.81 -5.35
CA VAL A 191 -18.46 -30.34 -4.50
C VAL A 191 -18.64 -29.75 -3.10
N ALA A 192 -18.86 -30.61 -2.11
CA ALA A 192 -18.92 -30.20 -0.71
C ALA A 192 -17.55 -29.62 -0.28
N PRO A 193 -17.52 -28.65 0.67
CA PRO A 193 -16.25 -28.15 1.19
C PRO A 193 -15.39 -29.30 1.74
N PRO A 194 -14.05 -29.19 1.65
CA PRO A 194 -13.16 -30.22 2.16
C PRO A 194 -13.45 -30.50 3.64
N THR A 195 -13.51 -31.77 4.00
CA THR A 195 -13.89 -32.21 5.34
C THR A 195 -12.96 -31.61 6.38
N ILE A 196 -13.51 -30.91 7.37
CA ILE A 196 -12.76 -30.38 8.52
C ILE A 196 -12.04 -31.55 9.19
N GLY A 197 -10.71 -31.54 9.16
CA GLY A 197 -9.89 -32.43 9.98
C GLY A 197 -9.78 -31.87 11.40
N ASP A 198 -9.68 -32.77 12.39
CA ASP A 198 -9.71 -32.46 13.83
C ASP A 198 -8.54 -31.59 14.36
N GLY A 199 -7.70 -31.02 13.47
CA GLY A 199 -6.60 -30.10 13.81
C GLY A 199 -6.93 -28.60 13.73
N GLN A 200 -8.16 -28.21 13.33
CA GLN A 200 -8.51 -26.79 13.15
C GLN A 200 -8.90 -26.04 14.45
N THR A 201 -8.94 -26.68 15.62
CA THR A 201 -9.35 -26.04 16.89
C THR A 201 -8.39 -24.95 17.37
N ASP A 202 -7.10 -25.08 17.06
CA ASP A 202 -6.03 -24.34 17.77
C ASP A 202 -5.59 -23.07 17.01
N ALA A 203 -6.12 -22.84 15.79
CA ALA A 203 -5.89 -21.63 14.99
C ALA A 203 -6.32 -20.32 15.70
N THR A 204 -7.10 -20.42 16.78
CA THR A 204 -7.53 -19.31 17.62
C THR A 204 -6.38 -18.55 18.28
N HIS A 205 -5.20 -19.16 18.48
CA HIS A 205 -4.03 -18.54 19.11
C HIS A 205 -3.42 -17.37 18.30
N TYR A 206 -3.66 -17.33 16.98
CA TYR A 206 -3.13 -16.28 16.10
C TYR A 206 -4.04 -15.03 15.99
N PHE A 207 -5.31 -15.14 16.40
CA PHE A 207 -6.26 -14.03 16.51
C PHE A 207 -6.07 -13.25 17.81
N VAL A 208 -6.57 -12.01 17.86
CA VAL A 208 -6.61 -11.24 19.11
C VAL A 208 -7.74 -11.78 19.99
N ALA A 209 -7.38 -12.21 21.20
CA ALA A 209 -8.31 -12.55 22.28
C ALA A 209 -7.62 -12.31 23.62
N GLU A 210 -7.96 -11.22 24.33
CA GLU A 210 -7.54 -11.06 25.72
C GLU A 210 -8.55 -11.75 26.65
N GLN A 211 -8.05 -12.41 27.71
CA GLN A 211 -8.84 -13.37 28.48
C GLN A 211 -9.95 -12.70 29.33
N ALA A 212 -11.17 -13.22 29.21
CA ALA A 212 -12.28 -12.88 30.10
C ALA A 212 -12.05 -13.47 31.51
N ALA A 213 -11.77 -12.62 32.50
CA ALA A 213 -11.65 -13.02 33.89
C ALA A 213 -13.02 -12.99 34.62
N THR A 214 -13.29 -14.04 35.40
CA THR A 214 -14.56 -14.27 36.11
C THR A 214 -14.97 -13.15 37.08
N GLY A 215 -16.26 -12.82 37.10
CA GLY A 215 -16.80 -11.70 37.88
C GLY A 215 -16.96 -11.95 39.39
N SER A 216 -16.89 -10.85 40.15
CA SER A 216 -17.39 -10.72 41.53
C SER A 216 -17.81 -9.26 41.76
N GLN A 217 -18.79 -9.00 42.63
CA GLN A 217 -19.35 -7.66 42.82
C GLN A 217 -18.49 -6.80 43.76
N ALA A 218 -18.07 -5.62 43.28
CA ALA A 218 -17.49 -4.55 44.09
C ALA A 218 -17.87 -3.15 43.52
N ALA A 219 -17.86 -2.14 44.38
CA ALA A 219 -18.36 -0.79 44.09
C ALA A 219 -17.35 0.08 43.28
N PRO A 220 -17.79 1.19 42.62
CA PRO A 220 -17.00 1.82 41.56
C PRO A 220 -15.82 2.66 42.06
N GLY A 221 -14.61 2.27 41.64
CA GLY A 221 -13.40 3.06 41.80
C GLY A 221 -12.20 2.39 41.11
N ALA A 222 -11.49 3.14 40.26
CA ALA A 222 -10.25 2.74 39.58
C ALA A 222 -10.31 1.43 38.74
N ALA A 223 -10.91 1.50 37.54
CA ALA A 223 -10.59 0.56 36.46
C ALA A 223 -9.25 0.95 35.80
N ALA A 224 -8.37 -0.02 35.55
CA ALA A 224 -7.04 0.23 34.98
C ALA A 224 -7.00 0.00 33.47
N SER A 225 -6.55 1.00 32.69
CA SER A 225 -6.22 0.80 31.27
C SER A 225 -4.87 0.08 31.13
N ARG A 226 -4.85 -1.02 30.37
CA ARG A 226 -3.66 -1.89 30.18
C ARG A 226 -2.80 -1.52 28.96
N TYR A 227 -3.11 -0.42 28.27
CA TYR A 227 -2.26 0.14 27.19
C TYR A 227 -1.39 1.33 27.65
N GLY A 228 -1.48 1.74 28.92
CA GLY A 228 -0.72 2.87 29.46
C GLY A 228 0.57 2.47 30.19
N ASN A 229 1.71 2.48 29.50
CA ASN A 229 3.01 2.42 30.18
C ASN A 229 3.25 3.71 30.99
N LYS A 230 3.25 3.59 32.33
CA LYS A 230 3.52 4.69 33.27
C LYS A 230 5.03 4.95 33.48
N GLY A 231 5.79 5.09 32.38
CA GLY A 231 7.20 5.49 32.39
C GLY A 231 7.50 6.78 31.62
N GLY A 232 6.76 7.07 30.54
CA GLY A 232 7.01 8.22 29.67
C GLY A 232 6.22 9.47 30.06
N ARG A 233 6.90 10.62 30.24
CA ARG A 233 6.23 11.93 30.23
C ARG A 233 5.77 12.26 28.81
N TYR A 234 4.46 12.27 28.59
CA TYR A 234 3.85 12.95 27.44
C TYR A 234 4.17 14.46 27.50
N GLN A 235 5.21 14.90 26.79
CA GLN A 235 5.42 16.33 26.53
C GLN A 235 4.47 16.82 25.42
N VAL A 236 3.18 16.89 25.75
CA VAL A 236 2.19 17.57 24.92
C VAL A 236 2.53 19.06 24.92
N ALA A 237 2.89 19.60 23.76
CA ALA A 237 3.18 21.02 23.57
C ALA A 237 1.88 21.86 23.57
N LYS A 238 1.19 21.93 24.72
CA LYS A 238 -0.07 22.68 24.87
C LYS A 238 0.16 24.19 24.68
N GLY A 239 -0.16 24.69 23.49
CA GLY A 239 -0.24 26.12 23.21
C GLY A 239 -1.49 26.72 23.85
N THR A 240 -1.34 27.50 24.92
CA THR A 240 -2.44 28.26 25.51
C THR A 240 -2.72 29.52 24.69
N SER A 241 -3.76 29.49 23.86
CA SER A 241 -4.26 30.68 23.15
C SER A 241 -5.14 31.51 24.08
N THR A 242 -4.56 32.56 24.68
CA THR A 242 -5.32 33.58 25.42
C THR A 242 -5.63 34.76 24.50
N VAL A 243 -6.90 34.90 24.09
CA VAL A 243 -7.35 36.03 23.27
C VAL A 243 -7.26 37.32 24.08
N ALA A 244 -6.50 38.28 23.58
CA ALA A 244 -6.41 39.63 24.13
C ALA A 244 -6.83 40.66 23.06
N ASN A 245 -7.92 41.39 23.33
CA ASN A 245 -8.37 42.46 22.45
C ASN A 245 -7.41 43.66 22.53
N GLY A 246 -6.91 44.12 21.38
CA GLY A 246 -6.06 45.31 21.27
C GLY A 246 -6.32 46.06 19.96
N THR A 247 -6.97 47.22 20.06
CA THR A 247 -7.23 48.10 18.92
C THR A 247 -5.99 48.93 18.57
N GLY A 248 -5.61 48.97 17.30
CA GLY A 248 -4.52 49.81 16.77
C GLY A 248 -4.77 50.18 15.30
N GLU A 249 -4.37 51.37 14.89
CA GLU A 249 -4.85 52.01 13.66
C GLU A 249 -3.99 51.78 12.41
N LEU A 250 -4.57 52.17 11.27
CA LEU A 250 -4.02 52.11 9.91
C LEU A 250 -2.61 52.71 9.77
N SER A 251 -1.78 52.09 8.92
CA SER A 251 -0.64 52.74 8.27
C SER A 251 -0.32 52.10 6.91
N ARG A 252 -0.06 52.93 5.90
CA ARG A 252 0.26 52.62 4.49
C ARG A 252 1.02 53.84 3.93
N PRO A 253 1.81 53.78 2.83
CA PRO A 253 2.37 52.64 2.08
C PRO A 253 3.93 52.68 2.26
N PRO A 254 4.87 52.70 1.28
CA PRO A 254 4.81 52.87 -0.19
C PRO A 254 5.11 51.61 -1.02
N SER A 255 4.68 51.62 -2.27
CA SER A 255 5.14 50.71 -3.32
C SER A 255 6.30 51.31 -4.10
N THR A 256 7.18 50.47 -4.63
CA THR A 256 8.10 50.81 -5.73
C THR A 256 8.02 49.74 -6.81
N ALA A 257 8.03 50.17 -8.07
CA ALA A 257 7.97 49.28 -9.22
C ALA A 257 9.03 49.68 -10.25
N SER A 258 9.81 48.70 -10.72
CA SER A 258 10.78 48.87 -11.80
C SER A 258 10.35 48.04 -13.02
N LYS A 259 10.66 48.56 -14.21
CA LYS A 259 10.13 48.09 -15.50
C LYS A 259 11.17 47.24 -16.23
N GLN A 260 10.72 46.21 -16.93
CA GLN A 260 11.29 45.84 -18.22
C GLN A 260 10.19 45.70 -19.27
N ARG A 261 10.55 45.73 -20.56
CA ARG A 261 9.64 45.87 -21.70
C ARG A 261 9.99 44.89 -22.81
N TYR A 262 8.95 44.30 -23.39
CA TYR A 262 8.80 43.88 -24.79
C TYR A 262 10.01 43.30 -25.56
N SER A 263 9.82 42.08 -26.06
CA SER A 263 9.77 41.91 -27.53
C SER A 263 8.85 40.75 -27.91
N THR A 264 8.12 40.89 -29.02
CA THR A 264 7.33 39.81 -29.65
C THR A 264 7.58 39.82 -31.15
N THR A 265 8.03 38.68 -31.69
CA THR A 265 8.36 38.54 -33.12
C THR A 265 7.53 37.42 -33.72
N LYS A 266 6.79 37.72 -34.80
CA LYS A 266 6.00 36.74 -35.56
C LYS A 266 6.86 36.07 -36.64
N VAL A 267 6.57 34.80 -36.92
CA VAL A 267 7.01 34.13 -38.16
C VAL A 267 5.88 34.24 -39.21
N PRO A 268 6.17 34.60 -40.49
CA PRO A 268 5.16 34.81 -41.53
C PRO A 268 4.90 33.56 -42.39
N GLY A 269 3.77 33.54 -43.13
CA GLY A 269 3.43 32.49 -44.10
C GLY A 269 3.04 33.01 -45.50
N ARG A 270 3.08 32.12 -46.50
CA ARG A 270 2.55 32.25 -47.88
C ARG A 270 2.02 30.86 -48.30
N ARG A 271 0.77 30.70 -48.77
CA ARG A 271 0.26 30.84 -50.17
C ARG A 271 0.97 29.92 -51.18
N GLY A 272 0.32 29.03 -51.94
CA GLY A 272 -1.11 28.64 -52.11
C GLY A 272 -1.20 27.14 -52.51
N SER A 273 -2.06 26.58 -53.40
CA SER A 273 -3.29 26.98 -54.16
C SER A 273 -3.52 25.91 -55.27
N ALA A 274 -4.69 25.45 -55.71
CA ALA A 274 -6.12 25.69 -55.39
C ALA A 274 -7.01 24.51 -55.93
N ASP A 275 -8.35 24.69 -55.93
CA ASP A 275 -9.42 24.00 -56.69
C ASP A 275 -9.50 22.45 -56.82
N ALA A 276 -10.59 21.84 -56.29
CA ALA A 276 -11.65 21.17 -57.07
C ALA A 276 -12.82 20.69 -56.16
N SER A 277 -13.98 20.33 -56.74
CA SER A 277 -15.22 19.94 -56.04
C SER A 277 -15.54 18.43 -56.20
N PRO A 278 -16.47 17.83 -55.43
CA PRO A 278 -16.53 16.37 -55.22
C PRO A 278 -17.43 15.61 -56.21
N GLN A 279 -17.19 14.30 -56.36
CA GLN A 279 -18.20 13.34 -56.81
C GLN A 279 -17.89 11.90 -56.36
N SER A 280 -18.91 11.05 -56.43
CA SER A 280 -18.93 9.65 -55.97
C SER A 280 -18.83 8.64 -57.11
N SER A 281 -18.18 7.49 -56.88
CA SER A 281 -18.55 6.21 -57.51
C SER A 281 -17.94 5.01 -56.76
N SER A 282 -18.18 3.79 -57.25
CA SER A 282 -18.10 2.54 -56.48
C SER A 282 -17.22 1.45 -57.11
N LEU A 283 -16.87 0.46 -56.26
CA LEU A 283 -16.54 -0.94 -56.57
C LEU A 283 -15.18 -1.33 -57.21
N SER A 284 -14.44 -2.11 -56.40
CA SER A 284 -13.89 -3.46 -56.72
C SER A 284 -12.49 -3.68 -57.32
N ASN A 285 -11.76 -4.56 -56.62
CA ASN A 285 -10.81 -5.59 -57.06
C ASN A 285 -9.36 -5.27 -57.43
N SER A 286 -8.51 -6.30 -57.21
CA SER A 286 -7.04 -6.39 -57.40
C SER A 286 -6.22 -5.49 -56.46
N ILE A 287 -5.32 -5.97 -55.59
CA ILE A 287 -4.35 -7.08 -55.66
C ILE A 287 -3.46 -6.97 -56.90
N ASP A 288 -2.33 -6.25 -56.77
CA ASP A 288 -1.00 -6.90 -56.75
C ASP A 288 0.15 -5.93 -56.35
N GLN A 289 1.34 -6.49 -56.13
CA GLN A 289 2.67 -5.81 -55.99
C GLN A 289 3.03 -5.04 -54.70
N LEU A 290 3.55 -5.79 -53.72
CA LEU A 290 4.80 -5.43 -53.00
C LEU A 290 5.69 -6.71 -52.86
N PRO A 291 7.02 -6.59 -52.69
CA PRO A 291 7.95 -7.69 -52.97
C PRO A 291 8.03 -8.77 -51.86
N PRO A 292 8.49 -9.99 -52.19
CA PRO A 292 8.51 -11.12 -51.27
C PRO A 292 9.67 -11.07 -50.25
N PRO A 293 9.48 -11.63 -49.03
CA PRO A 293 10.56 -11.94 -48.09
C PRO A 293 11.43 -13.13 -48.56
N PRO A 294 12.62 -13.34 -47.97
CA PRO A 294 13.55 -14.38 -48.41
C PRO A 294 13.03 -15.81 -48.18
N VAL A 295 13.36 -16.70 -49.13
CA VAL A 295 12.91 -18.10 -49.13
C VAL A 295 13.75 -18.96 -48.19
N LEU A 296 13.10 -19.61 -47.23
CA LEU A 296 13.58 -20.89 -46.68
C LEU A 296 12.89 -22.04 -47.43
N SER A 297 13.63 -23.14 -47.64
CA SER A 297 13.26 -24.20 -48.58
C SER A 297 12.09 -25.06 -48.12
N ALA A 298 11.19 -25.40 -49.05
CA ALA A 298 9.95 -26.09 -48.77
C ALA A 298 10.11 -27.54 -48.28
N ALA A 299 9.32 -27.88 -47.25
CA ALA A 299 8.82 -29.23 -46.99
C ALA A 299 7.38 -29.12 -46.47
N GLU A 300 6.45 -29.72 -47.21
CA GLU A 300 5.12 -30.21 -46.79
C GLU A 300 4.25 -29.35 -45.86
N GLU A 301 3.33 -28.58 -46.45
CA GLU A 301 2.11 -28.12 -45.77
C GLU A 301 0.90 -28.20 -46.72
N ASN A 302 -0.19 -28.87 -46.30
CA ASN A 302 -1.59 -28.41 -46.45
C ASN A 302 -2.59 -29.40 -45.81
N GLY A 303 -2.61 -29.45 -44.48
CA GLY A 303 -3.75 -29.94 -43.70
C GLY A 303 -4.20 -28.80 -42.80
N ARG A 304 -5.28 -28.09 -43.15
CA ARG A 304 -5.71 -26.89 -42.41
C ARG A 304 -6.18 -27.24 -41.00
N ILE A 305 -5.39 -26.83 -40.01
CA ILE A 305 -5.72 -26.91 -38.58
C ILE A 305 -6.79 -25.84 -38.27
N THR A 306 -7.85 -26.24 -37.59
CA THR A 306 -8.93 -25.36 -37.11
C THR A 306 -8.77 -25.04 -35.62
N ASN A 307 -9.47 -24.02 -35.10
CA ASN A 307 -9.34 -23.60 -33.70
C ASN A 307 -9.64 -24.72 -32.67
N SER A 308 -10.42 -25.75 -33.02
CA SER A 308 -10.62 -26.93 -32.17
C SER A 308 -9.38 -27.84 -32.13
N GLN A 309 -8.66 -27.97 -33.23
CA GLN A 309 -7.48 -28.83 -33.34
C GLN A 309 -6.24 -28.24 -32.63
N LEU A 310 -6.21 -26.92 -32.42
CA LEU A 310 -5.24 -26.27 -31.51
C LEU A 310 -5.44 -26.65 -30.03
N VAL A 311 -6.60 -27.23 -29.67
CA VAL A 311 -6.90 -27.71 -28.31
C VAL A 311 -6.65 -29.22 -28.18
N GLU A 312 -6.61 -29.97 -29.29
CA GLU A 312 -6.53 -31.45 -29.30
C GLU A 312 -5.12 -32.02 -29.54
N GLN A 313 -4.11 -31.19 -29.86
CA GLN A 313 -2.78 -31.70 -30.27
C GLN A 313 -1.64 -31.51 -29.25
N ASP A 314 -1.83 -30.77 -28.17
CA ASP A 314 -0.89 -30.78 -27.04
C ASP A 314 -1.57 -30.25 -25.75
N GLU A 315 -2.03 -31.18 -24.89
CA GLU A 315 -2.40 -30.81 -23.52
C GLU A 315 -1.20 -30.21 -22.78
N ASP A 316 0.03 -30.65 -23.07
CA ASP A 316 1.27 -30.11 -22.51
C ASP A 316 1.54 -28.65 -22.91
N VAL A 317 1.16 -28.20 -24.12
CA VAL A 317 1.33 -26.79 -24.52
C VAL A 317 0.26 -25.90 -23.90
N LEU A 318 -1.00 -26.37 -23.81
CA LEU A 318 -2.03 -25.63 -23.11
C LEU A 318 -1.76 -25.59 -21.60
N ALA A 319 -1.32 -26.72 -21.01
CA ALA A 319 -0.89 -26.81 -19.63
C ALA A 319 0.30 -25.91 -19.36
N ARG A 320 1.36 -25.92 -20.19
CA ARG A 320 2.48 -24.98 -20.05
C ARG A 320 2.06 -23.52 -20.19
N TYR A 321 1.24 -23.17 -21.17
CA TYR A 321 0.73 -21.81 -21.31
C TYR A 321 -0.08 -21.36 -20.08
N VAL A 322 -0.85 -22.28 -19.50
CA VAL A 322 -1.56 -22.09 -18.23
C VAL A 322 -0.57 -21.98 -17.05
N GLU A 323 0.43 -22.85 -16.93
CA GLU A 323 1.44 -22.83 -15.87
C GLU A 323 2.34 -21.59 -15.91
N GLU A 324 2.75 -21.14 -17.09
CA GLU A 324 3.55 -19.94 -17.29
C GLU A 324 2.72 -18.70 -16.94
N ARG A 325 1.44 -18.66 -17.36
CA ARG A 325 0.47 -17.58 -17.04
C ARG A 325 0.08 -17.52 -15.56
N TYR A 326 -0.05 -18.67 -14.89
CA TYR A 326 -0.29 -18.81 -13.45
C TYR A 326 1.01 -19.01 -12.63
N GLY A 327 2.18 -18.72 -13.21
CA GLY A 327 3.47 -18.67 -12.49
C GLY A 327 3.86 -19.93 -11.72
N ARG A 328 3.55 -21.12 -12.22
CA ARG A 328 3.92 -22.41 -11.59
C ARG A 328 5.30 -22.89 -12.05
N ASN A 329 5.65 -22.66 -13.31
CA ASN A 329 6.92 -23.04 -13.91
C ASN A 329 7.89 -21.84 -14.01
N LEU A 330 8.03 -21.09 -12.90
CA LEU A 330 8.89 -19.90 -12.82
C LEU A 330 10.37 -20.26 -12.91
N ASP A 331 11.05 -19.74 -13.93
CA ASP A 331 12.51 -19.73 -13.96
C ASP A 331 13.05 -18.66 -12.99
N LEU A 332 13.52 -19.14 -11.84
CA LEU A 332 14.15 -18.29 -10.82
C LEU A 332 15.46 -17.64 -11.31
N SER A 333 16.05 -18.10 -12.42
CA SER A 333 17.20 -17.42 -13.03
C SER A 333 16.87 -15.98 -13.49
N LEU A 334 15.57 -15.69 -13.69
CA LEU A 334 15.07 -14.36 -14.04
C LEU A 334 14.92 -13.42 -12.83
N ALA A 335 14.94 -13.92 -11.58
CA ALA A 335 14.69 -13.08 -10.41
C ALA A 335 15.69 -11.90 -10.24
N PRO A 336 17.00 -12.03 -10.51
CA PRO A 336 17.91 -10.88 -10.54
C PRO A 336 17.57 -9.85 -11.63
N LEU A 337 17.07 -10.29 -12.78
CA LEU A 337 16.60 -9.40 -13.85
C LEU A 337 15.29 -8.70 -13.46
N ALA A 338 14.37 -9.41 -12.81
CA ALA A 338 13.12 -8.85 -12.29
C ALA A 338 13.39 -7.78 -11.21
N LYS A 339 14.31 -8.07 -10.28
CA LYS A 339 14.81 -7.10 -9.28
C LYS A 339 15.47 -5.89 -9.94
N LEU A 340 16.28 -6.07 -10.99
CA LEU A 340 16.88 -4.97 -11.75
C LEU A 340 15.84 -4.11 -12.48
N ALA A 341 14.87 -4.73 -13.16
CA ALA A 341 13.79 -4.05 -13.85
C ALA A 341 12.97 -3.19 -12.88
N MET A 342 12.54 -3.76 -11.73
CA MET A 342 11.86 -3.00 -10.68
C MET A 342 12.68 -1.82 -10.17
N ARG A 343 13.98 -2.00 -9.89
CA ARG A 343 14.85 -0.89 -9.45
C ARG A 343 14.92 0.23 -10.50
N ARG A 344 15.10 -0.09 -11.79
CA ARG A 344 15.11 0.90 -12.89
C ARG A 344 13.76 1.60 -13.06
N ARG A 345 12.64 0.87 -12.93
CA ARG A 345 11.26 1.37 -13.01
C ARG A 345 10.95 2.35 -11.86
N ILE A 346 11.37 2.04 -10.64
CA ILE A 346 11.22 2.89 -9.44
C ILE A 346 12.16 4.11 -9.47
N ALA A 347 13.39 3.92 -9.95
CA ALA A 347 14.34 5.00 -10.22
C ALA A 347 13.93 5.87 -11.43
N GLY A 348 12.88 5.51 -12.17
CA GLY A 348 12.39 6.28 -13.31
C GLY A 348 13.40 6.43 -14.46
N VAL A 349 14.33 5.47 -14.60
CA VAL A 349 15.35 5.38 -15.67
C VAL A 349 15.04 4.27 -16.68
N LEU A 350 13.94 3.52 -16.48
CA LEU A 350 13.42 2.55 -17.43
C LEU A 350 12.39 3.24 -18.34
N SER A 351 12.61 3.18 -19.65
CA SER A 351 11.66 3.63 -20.67
C SER A 351 10.90 2.42 -21.22
N GLU A 352 9.62 2.27 -20.86
CA GLU A 352 8.77 1.15 -21.28
C GLU A 352 7.48 1.67 -21.94
N SER A 353 7.04 1.06 -23.04
CA SER A 353 5.66 1.23 -23.51
C SER A 353 4.74 0.24 -22.75
N PRO A 354 3.52 0.63 -22.33
CA PRO A 354 2.65 -0.26 -21.57
C PRO A 354 2.33 -1.57 -22.32
N GLY A 355 2.81 -2.69 -21.77
CA GLY A 355 2.55 -4.03 -22.30
C GLY A 355 3.56 -4.57 -23.33
N GLU A 356 4.65 -3.85 -23.62
CA GLU A 356 5.78 -4.43 -24.36
C GLU A 356 6.62 -5.35 -23.45
N GLU A 357 7.09 -6.49 -23.97
CA GLU A 357 8.05 -7.34 -23.26
C GLU A 357 9.47 -6.81 -23.50
N LEU A 358 10.12 -6.29 -22.45
CA LEU A 358 11.53 -5.91 -22.50
C LEU A 358 12.39 -7.10 -22.93
N ALA A 359 13.23 -6.90 -23.94
CA ALA A 359 14.19 -7.93 -24.31
C ALA A 359 15.19 -8.14 -23.17
N VAL A 360 15.55 -9.40 -22.91
CA VAL A 360 16.53 -9.75 -21.87
C VAL A 360 17.88 -9.04 -22.09
N ASP A 361 18.23 -8.75 -23.35
CA ASP A 361 19.45 -8.04 -23.74
C ASP A 361 19.38 -6.50 -23.57
N GLU A 362 18.17 -5.94 -23.41
CA GLU A 362 17.96 -4.52 -23.03
C GLU A 362 18.08 -4.33 -21.51
N LEU A 363 17.76 -5.38 -20.73
CA LEU A 363 18.05 -5.41 -19.30
C LEU A 363 19.54 -5.67 -19.02
N LYS A 364 20.18 -6.59 -19.75
CA LYS A 364 21.61 -6.98 -19.61
C LYS A 364 22.59 -5.96 -20.22
N LEU A 365 22.54 -4.71 -19.75
CA LEU A 365 23.48 -3.65 -20.11
C LEU A 365 24.81 -3.78 -19.35
N GLU A 366 25.55 -4.86 -19.59
CA GLU A 366 26.99 -4.88 -19.28
C GLU A 366 27.76 -3.98 -20.25
N GLY A 367 28.55 -3.04 -19.74
CA GLY A 367 29.57 -2.32 -20.51
C GLY A 367 29.10 -1.23 -21.47
N LYS A 368 27.82 -1.18 -21.87
CA LYS A 368 27.22 0.07 -22.37
C LYS A 368 26.98 0.99 -21.17
N GLN A 369 27.44 2.23 -21.25
CA GLN A 369 26.83 3.28 -20.45
C GLN A 369 25.34 3.29 -20.80
N VAL A 370 24.46 3.18 -19.81
CA VAL A 370 23.10 3.69 -19.96
C VAL A 370 23.28 5.16 -20.33
N ASP A 371 22.91 5.52 -21.56
CA ASP A 371 22.97 6.91 -22.00
C ASP A 371 22.19 7.75 -20.98
N GLN A 372 22.65 8.96 -20.65
CA GLN A 372 22.25 9.67 -19.42
C GLN A 372 20.84 10.28 -19.51
N GLN A 373 19.83 9.43 -19.73
CA GLN A 373 18.43 9.71 -19.53
C GLN A 373 18.26 10.22 -18.11
N GLU A 374 17.94 11.50 -17.99
CA GLU A 374 17.72 12.10 -16.68
C GLU A 374 16.51 11.41 -16.06
N SER A 375 16.75 10.74 -14.93
CA SER A 375 15.70 10.06 -14.17
C SER A 375 14.45 10.91 -14.09
N SER A 376 13.32 10.32 -14.47
CA SER A 376 12.02 10.98 -14.38
C SER A 376 11.64 11.35 -12.94
N ARG A 377 12.39 10.89 -11.91
CA ARG A 377 12.22 11.20 -10.48
C ARG A 377 12.71 12.59 -10.05
N GLY A 378 12.75 13.57 -10.97
CA GLY A 378 13.12 14.97 -10.69
C GLY A 378 14.56 15.22 -10.19
N VAL A 379 15.38 14.17 -10.03
CA VAL A 379 16.72 14.23 -9.42
C VAL A 379 17.77 13.72 -10.39
N LYS A 380 18.59 14.64 -10.93
CA LYS A 380 19.62 14.33 -11.92
C LYS A 380 20.68 13.37 -11.36
N GLY A 381 20.82 12.20 -11.99
CA GLY A 381 21.80 11.18 -11.63
C GLY A 381 21.34 10.22 -10.53
N LEU A 382 20.03 10.08 -10.32
CA LEU A 382 19.45 8.88 -9.70
C LEU A 382 19.56 7.69 -10.64
N THR A 383 19.88 6.52 -10.08
CA THR A 383 20.13 5.25 -10.79
C THR A 383 19.39 4.09 -10.10
N GLU A 384 19.37 2.91 -10.72
CA GLU A 384 18.87 1.69 -10.07
C GLU A 384 19.61 1.35 -8.76
N ASP A 385 20.89 1.72 -8.63
CA ASP A 385 21.71 1.44 -7.45
C ASP A 385 21.38 2.35 -6.26
N ASP A 386 20.53 3.35 -6.47
CA ASP A 386 19.97 4.22 -5.43
C ASP A 386 18.59 3.73 -4.94
N VAL A 387 18.18 2.54 -5.38
CA VAL A 387 16.93 1.86 -5.00
C VAL A 387 17.22 0.51 -4.36
N TRP A 388 16.61 0.25 -3.21
CA TRP A 388 16.62 -1.05 -2.52
C TRP A 388 15.22 -1.61 -2.41
N LEU A 389 15.09 -2.94 -2.53
CA LEU A 389 13.83 -3.66 -2.47
C LEU A 389 13.70 -4.42 -1.14
N TYR A 390 12.47 -4.58 -0.67
CA TYR A 390 12.12 -5.19 0.61
C TYR A 390 10.85 -6.05 0.50
N PRO A 391 10.66 -7.07 1.36
CA PRO A 391 9.46 -7.93 1.33
C PRO A 391 8.11 -7.22 1.50
N CYS A 392 8.06 -6.05 2.15
CA CYS A 392 6.85 -5.23 2.23
C CYS A 392 7.18 -3.74 2.49
N GLY A 393 6.23 -2.83 2.23
CA GLY A 393 6.40 -1.40 2.49
C GLY A 393 6.74 -1.06 3.95
N MET A 394 6.16 -1.76 4.92
CA MET A 394 6.51 -1.54 6.33
C MET A 394 7.95 -1.90 6.67
N ASN A 395 8.53 -2.86 5.95
CA ASN A 395 9.93 -3.22 6.09
C ASN A 395 10.85 -2.17 5.46
N ALA A 396 10.45 -1.52 4.36
CA ALA A 396 11.14 -0.35 3.84
C ALA A 396 11.12 0.84 4.82
N ILE A 397 9.97 1.13 5.45
CA ILE A 397 9.82 2.17 6.48
C ILE A 397 10.70 1.86 7.70
N PHE A 398 10.68 0.60 8.18
CA PHE A 398 11.54 0.14 9.27
C PHE A 398 13.02 0.32 8.91
N HIS A 399 13.48 -0.19 7.76
CA HIS A 399 14.87 -0.06 7.39
C HIS A 399 15.31 1.38 7.10
N ALA A 400 14.43 2.28 6.63
CA ALA A 400 14.75 3.71 6.54
C ALA A 400 15.08 4.31 7.93
N HIS A 401 14.35 3.92 8.98
CA HIS A 401 14.63 4.36 10.35
C HIS A 401 15.92 3.75 10.91
N GLN A 402 16.11 2.43 10.73
CA GLN A 402 17.33 1.74 11.15
C GLN A 402 18.58 2.28 10.41
N LEU A 403 18.43 2.66 9.13
CA LEU A 403 19.48 3.27 8.30
C LEU A 403 19.84 4.67 8.80
N ALA A 404 18.85 5.53 9.06
CA ALA A 404 19.06 6.86 9.62
C ALA A 404 19.88 6.80 10.92
N MET A 405 19.47 5.93 11.86
CA MET A 405 20.21 5.72 13.11
C MET A 405 21.65 5.24 12.86
N HIS A 406 21.83 4.29 11.94
CA HIS A 406 23.15 3.73 11.66
C HIS A 406 24.10 4.73 10.98
N ALA A 407 23.61 5.56 10.06
CA ALA A 407 24.41 6.60 9.42
C ALA A 407 24.97 7.59 10.46
N TRP A 408 24.14 8.08 11.40
CA TRP A 408 24.62 8.96 12.48
C TRP A 408 25.61 8.25 13.40
N GLN A 409 25.36 6.97 13.76
CA GLN A 409 26.30 6.18 14.55
C GLN A 409 27.67 6.03 13.86
N ARG A 410 27.70 5.82 12.54
CA ARG A 410 28.94 5.75 11.74
C ARG A 410 29.67 7.09 11.64
N GLU A 411 28.94 8.21 11.61
CA GLU A 411 29.52 9.55 11.69
C GLU A 411 29.93 9.95 13.13
N GLY A 412 29.72 9.09 14.13
CA GLY A 412 29.96 9.41 15.55
C GLY A 412 28.99 10.44 16.14
N ARG A 413 27.88 10.72 15.43
CA ARG A 413 26.84 11.67 15.83
C ARG A 413 25.91 11.04 16.87
N GLN A 414 25.37 11.87 17.76
CA GLN A 414 24.34 11.42 18.68
C GLN A 414 23.03 11.15 17.93
N VAL A 415 22.37 10.04 18.26
CA VAL A 415 21.05 9.71 17.76
C VAL A 415 20.02 10.28 18.73
N GLY A 416 19.26 11.29 18.30
CA GLY A 416 18.09 11.78 19.03
C GLY A 416 16.78 11.17 18.54
N LYS A 417 15.67 11.76 18.99
CA LYS A 417 14.33 11.31 18.61
C LYS A 417 14.02 11.57 17.15
N SER A 418 13.09 10.78 16.60
CA SER A 418 12.51 11.06 15.28
C SER A 418 11.19 11.82 15.42
N VAL A 419 10.75 12.48 14.36
CA VAL A 419 9.46 13.17 14.26
C VAL A 419 8.53 12.36 13.37
N CYS A 420 7.27 12.22 13.76
CA CYS A 420 6.18 11.74 12.90
C CYS A 420 5.24 12.92 12.65
N PHE A 421 5.09 13.32 11.39
CA PHE A 421 4.40 14.54 10.97
C PHE A 421 3.24 14.21 10.04
N GLY A 422 2.02 14.54 10.47
CA GLY A 422 0.78 13.97 9.95
C GLY A 422 0.32 12.76 10.77
N PHE A 423 -0.95 12.41 10.63
CA PHE A 423 -1.49 11.15 11.13
C PHE A 423 -1.08 10.03 10.16
N PRO A 424 -0.28 9.03 10.58
CA PRO A 424 0.22 8.00 9.68
C PRO A 424 -0.66 6.75 9.69
N TYR A 425 -0.38 5.86 8.76
CA TYR A 425 -0.60 4.43 8.91
C TYR A 425 -0.01 3.94 10.26
N THR A 426 -0.84 3.24 11.04
CA THR A 426 -0.67 3.05 12.50
C THR A 426 0.71 2.56 12.93
N ASP A 427 1.32 1.64 12.16
CA ASP A 427 2.60 1.04 12.51
C ASP A 427 3.80 2.00 12.42
N THR A 428 3.77 3.03 11.56
CA THR A 428 4.92 3.94 11.36
C THR A 428 5.26 4.69 12.64
N LEU A 429 4.24 5.20 13.35
CA LEU A 429 4.44 5.80 14.68
C LEU A 429 5.03 4.77 15.67
N LYS A 430 4.57 3.50 15.61
CA LYS A 430 5.04 2.44 16.52
C LYS A 430 6.46 1.98 16.23
N ILE A 431 6.95 2.07 14.98
CA ILE A 431 8.38 1.90 14.66
C ILE A 431 9.20 2.96 15.40
N LEU A 432 8.86 4.23 15.21
CA LEU A 432 9.59 5.38 15.79
C LEU A 432 9.48 5.45 17.32
N GLU A 433 8.45 4.85 17.93
CA GLU A 433 8.30 4.71 19.38
C GLU A 433 9.09 3.53 19.98
N LYS A 434 9.20 2.40 19.28
CA LYS A 434 9.70 1.12 19.85
C LYS A 434 11.15 0.77 19.48
N TRP A 435 11.70 1.39 18.44
CA TRP A 435 13.11 1.28 18.05
C TRP A 435 13.77 2.67 18.12
N GLY A 436 14.99 2.74 18.67
CA GLY A 436 15.70 4.01 18.87
C GLY A 436 15.18 4.86 20.04
N PRO A 437 15.50 6.17 20.08
CA PRO A 437 15.21 7.04 21.23
C PRO A 437 13.73 7.47 21.41
N GLY A 438 12.83 7.01 20.55
CA GLY A 438 11.41 7.37 20.56
C GLY A 438 11.03 8.52 19.61
N CYS A 439 9.74 8.86 19.61
CA CYS A 439 9.13 9.80 18.66
C CYS A 439 8.70 11.14 19.30
N HIS A 440 8.60 12.17 18.47
CA HIS A 440 7.76 13.37 18.65
C HIS A 440 6.62 13.32 17.62
N PHE A 441 5.36 13.50 18.04
CA PHE A 441 4.20 13.30 17.16
C PHE A 441 3.44 14.61 16.90
N PHE A 442 3.20 14.90 15.62
CA PHE A 442 2.44 16.05 15.12
C PHE A 442 1.30 15.56 14.20
N GLY A 443 0.29 14.93 14.79
CA GLY A 443 -0.75 14.18 14.05
C GLY A 443 -1.66 14.99 13.12
N LEU A 444 -1.62 16.32 13.12
CA LEU A 444 -2.37 17.11 12.13
C LEU A 444 -1.64 17.16 10.78
N GLY A 445 -0.30 17.34 10.80
CA GLY A 445 0.56 17.37 9.61
C GLY A 445 0.45 18.65 8.79
N LEU A 446 0.06 19.75 9.42
CA LEU A 446 -0.32 20.98 8.73
C LEU A 446 0.73 22.08 8.90
N THR A 447 0.69 23.09 8.02
CA THR A 447 1.55 24.30 8.10
C THR A 447 1.43 25.02 9.46
N SER A 448 0.29 24.87 10.14
CA SER A 448 0.06 25.36 11.52
C SER A 448 0.93 24.68 12.59
N ASP A 449 1.47 23.49 12.32
CA ASP A 449 2.32 22.75 13.26
C ASP A 449 3.78 23.24 13.23
N LEU A 450 4.22 23.89 12.15
CA LEU A 450 5.61 24.33 11.95
C LEU A 450 6.17 25.21 13.09
N PRO A 451 5.42 26.18 13.68
CA PRO A 451 5.90 26.95 14.84
C PRO A 451 6.03 26.11 16.12
N SER A 452 5.39 24.95 16.19
CA SER A 452 5.55 23.99 17.29
C SER A 452 6.70 23.03 17.02
N LEU A 453 6.82 22.53 15.78
CA LEU A 453 7.95 21.73 15.32
C LEU A 453 9.28 22.45 15.52
N ARG A 454 9.39 23.73 15.10
CA ARG A 454 10.56 24.58 15.34
C ARG A 454 10.97 24.62 16.82
N ARG A 455 10.03 24.87 17.73
CA ARG A 455 10.31 24.91 19.18
C ARG A 455 10.73 23.54 19.74
N THR A 456 10.27 22.44 19.14
CA THR A 456 10.75 21.09 19.48
C THR A 456 12.18 20.86 18.97
N LEU A 457 12.50 21.31 17.74
CA LEU A 457 13.86 21.22 17.17
C LEU A 457 14.87 22.05 17.97
N GLU A 458 14.51 23.30 18.32
CA GLU A 458 15.31 24.22 19.15
C GLU A 458 15.58 23.69 20.57
N ALA A 459 14.70 22.83 21.10
CA ALA A 459 14.81 22.22 22.42
C ALA A 459 15.37 20.77 22.39
N ALA A 460 15.66 20.21 21.22
CA ALA A 460 16.06 18.81 21.07
C ALA A 460 17.53 18.60 21.50
N ASN A 461 17.74 17.80 22.55
CA ASN A 461 19.06 17.36 22.98
C ASN A 461 19.01 15.87 23.41
N PRO A 462 19.58 14.92 22.63
CA PRO A 462 20.26 15.15 21.35
C PRO A 462 19.35 15.72 20.24
N PRO A 463 19.93 16.32 19.18
CA PRO A 463 19.17 16.83 18.03
C PRO A 463 18.29 15.75 17.38
N VAL A 464 17.19 16.17 16.75
CA VAL A 464 16.28 15.27 16.02
C VAL A 464 17.05 14.50 14.95
N LEU A 465 16.80 13.19 14.86
CA LEU A 465 17.40 12.30 13.87
C LEU A 465 16.81 12.54 12.47
N SER A 466 15.48 12.48 12.40
CA SER A 466 14.73 12.43 11.15
C SER A 466 13.28 12.84 11.35
N LEU A 467 12.60 13.18 10.27
CA LEU A 467 11.16 13.43 10.19
C LEU A 467 10.54 12.50 9.14
N PHE A 468 9.56 11.72 9.58
CA PHE A 468 8.75 10.84 8.74
C PHE A 468 7.40 11.50 8.47
N CYS A 469 6.93 11.42 7.23
CA CYS A 469 5.60 11.86 6.83
C CYS A 469 5.09 11.05 5.62
N GLU A 470 3.77 10.99 5.46
CA GLU A 470 3.11 10.42 4.27
C GLU A 470 2.71 11.54 3.30
N PHE A 471 2.81 11.28 2.00
CA PHE A 471 2.41 12.21 0.96
C PHE A 471 1.46 11.57 -0.06
N PRO A 472 0.14 11.85 0.01
CA PRO A 472 -0.62 12.43 1.12
C PRO A 472 -0.94 11.38 2.21
N SER A 473 -1.41 11.81 3.37
CA SER A 473 -1.65 10.92 4.53
C SER A 473 -2.85 9.96 4.40
N ASN A 474 -2.72 8.76 4.97
CA ASN A 474 -3.79 7.77 5.09
C ASN A 474 -4.47 7.90 6.47
N PRO A 475 -5.79 8.16 6.60
CA PRO A 475 -6.82 8.23 5.55
C PRO A 475 -7.25 9.65 5.16
N LEU A 476 -6.69 10.69 5.81
CA LEU A 476 -7.20 12.07 5.73
C LEU A 476 -6.72 12.87 4.51
N LEU A 477 -5.77 12.33 3.75
CA LEU A 477 -5.31 12.83 2.46
C LEU A 477 -4.81 14.28 2.49
N ARG A 478 -4.19 14.63 3.62
CA ARG A 478 -3.47 15.90 3.83
C ARG A 478 -2.03 15.74 3.36
N SER A 479 -1.51 16.78 2.73
CA SER A 479 -0.16 16.82 2.18
C SER A 479 0.71 17.74 3.05
N PRO A 480 1.81 17.25 3.65
CA PRO A 480 2.69 18.07 4.47
C PRO A 480 3.43 19.12 3.61
N PRO A 481 3.82 20.28 4.17
CA PRO A 481 4.51 21.34 3.44
C PRO A 481 5.99 21.00 3.25
N LEU A 482 6.30 20.11 2.29
CA LEU A 482 7.64 19.52 2.11
C LEU A 482 8.75 20.57 1.89
N HIS A 483 8.47 21.70 1.23
CA HIS A 483 9.47 22.76 1.04
C HIS A 483 9.81 23.50 2.34
N GLU A 484 8.85 23.68 3.24
CA GLU A 484 9.04 24.28 4.57
C GLU A 484 9.76 23.31 5.49
N LEU A 485 9.41 22.02 5.41
CA LEU A 485 10.10 20.95 6.14
C LEU A 485 11.56 20.82 5.69
N ARG A 486 11.86 20.89 4.38
CA ARG A 486 13.24 20.89 3.85
C ARG A 486 14.08 22.02 4.44
N LYS A 487 13.54 23.25 4.48
CA LYS A 487 14.22 24.41 5.09
C LYS A 487 14.56 24.16 6.56
N LEU A 488 13.66 23.54 7.33
CA LEU A 488 13.92 23.14 8.72
C LEU A 488 14.95 22.00 8.82
N ALA A 489 14.90 21.02 7.92
CA ALA A 489 15.84 19.90 7.87
C ALA A 489 17.28 20.38 7.60
N ASP A 490 17.44 21.35 6.68
CA ASP A 490 18.72 21.96 6.35
C ASP A 490 19.25 22.88 7.47
N GLU A 491 18.36 23.53 8.23
CA GLU A 491 18.71 24.40 9.36
C GLU A 491 19.12 23.61 10.63
N PHE A 492 18.44 22.49 10.90
CA PHE A 492 18.64 21.69 12.13
C PHE A 492 19.40 20.36 11.91
N GLY A 493 19.72 20.00 10.66
CA GLY A 493 20.57 18.85 10.32
C GLY A 493 19.92 17.48 10.51
N PHE A 494 18.60 17.38 10.33
CA PHE A 494 17.84 16.12 10.40
C PHE A 494 17.43 15.62 9.00
N LEU A 495 17.17 14.32 8.87
CA LEU A 495 16.79 13.68 7.61
C LEU A 495 15.27 13.78 7.34
N ILE A 496 14.85 13.98 6.10
CA ILE A 496 13.44 13.82 5.70
C ILE A 496 13.23 12.43 5.07
N VAL A 497 12.25 11.71 5.61
CA VAL A 497 11.73 10.45 5.05
C VAL A 497 10.28 10.66 4.61
N VAL A 498 9.99 10.41 3.34
CA VAL A 498 8.62 10.49 2.79
C VAL A 498 8.13 9.11 2.38
N ASP A 499 6.97 8.69 2.89
CA ASP A 499 6.20 7.58 2.31
C ASP A 499 5.28 8.15 1.23
N GLU A 500 5.55 7.82 -0.03
CA GLU A 500 4.75 8.27 -1.19
C GLU A 500 3.69 7.26 -1.63
N THR A 501 3.47 6.17 -0.88
CA THR A 501 2.60 5.03 -1.25
C THR A 501 1.21 5.42 -1.75
N ILE A 502 0.63 6.50 -1.21
CA ILE A 502 -0.78 6.85 -1.45
C ILE A 502 -1.00 7.58 -2.78
N ALA A 503 -0.08 8.46 -3.18
CA ALA A 503 -0.12 9.08 -4.50
C ALA A 503 0.66 8.26 -5.54
N GLY A 504 1.79 7.67 -5.13
CA GLY A 504 2.76 7.01 -6.00
C GLY A 504 3.58 8.01 -6.84
N PHE A 505 4.82 7.63 -7.15
CA PHE A 505 5.74 8.43 -7.98
C PHE A 505 5.32 8.60 -9.46
N VAL A 506 4.13 8.15 -9.84
CA VAL A 506 3.48 8.50 -11.11
C VAL A 506 2.77 9.86 -10.99
N ASN A 507 2.18 10.15 -9.82
CA ASN A 507 1.36 11.33 -9.58
C ASN A 507 2.13 12.49 -8.94
N VAL A 508 3.13 12.20 -8.11
CA VAL A 508 3.88 13.20 -7.34
C VAL A 508 5.39 13.05 -7.49
N GLU A 509 6.13 14.08 -7.12
CA GLU A 509 7.58 14.09 -7.06
C GLU A 509 8.07 14.46 -5.66
N THR A 510 8.16 13.45 -4.78
CA THR A 510 8.53 13.62 -3.38
C THR A 510 10.04 13.56 -3.13
N LEU A 511 10.84 13.09 -4.09
CA LEU A 511 12.26 12.82 -3.90
C LEU A 511 13.13 14.08 -3.74
N PRO A 512 12.95 15.18 -4.49
CA PRO A 512 13.80 16.38 -4.37
C PRO A 512 13.86 17.01 -2.96
N PRO A 513 12.76 17.12 -2.17
CA PRO A 513 12.84 17.56 -0.77
C PRO A 513 13.21 16.45 0.23
N ALA A 514 13.19 15.18 -0.16
CA ALA A 514 13.49 14.06 0.75
C ALA A 514 14.99 13.72 0.80
N ASP A 515 15.46 13.18 1.92
CA ASP A 515 16.73 12.44 1.98
C ASP A 515 16.51 10.97 1.59
N ILE A 516 15.37 10.41 2.03
CA ILE A 516 14.91 9.03 1.77
C ILE A 516 13.44 9.07 1.33
N VAL A 517 13.09 8.31 0.30
CA VAL A 517 11.69 8.04 -0.06
C VAL A 517 11.41 6.54 0.10
N VAL A 518 10.23 6.19 0.59
CA VAL A 518 9.77 4.80 0.72
C VAL A 518 8.43 4.60 0.03
N SER A 519 8.15 3.36 -0.38
CA SER A 519 6.89 2.98 -1.04
C SER A 519 6.52 1.53 -0.75
N SER A 520 5.21 1.27 -0.62
CA SER A 520 4.63 -0.06 -0.49
C SER A 520 4.23 -0.60 -1.87
N LEU A 521 5.13 -1.37 -2.49
CA LEU A 521 4.92 -1.96 -3.81
C LEU A 521 3.72 -2.94 -3.83
N THR A 522 3.35 -3.49 -2.67
CA THR A 522 2.10 -4.25 -2.43
C THR A 522 0.82 -3.55 -2.89
N LYS A 523 0.83 -2.23 -3.05
CA LYS A 523 -0.32 -1.39 -3.42
C LYS A 523 -0.36 -1.18 -4.94
N VAL A 524 -0.66 0.03 -5.41
CA VAL A 524 -0.98 0.32 -6.82
C VAL A 524 0.11 -0.13 -7.83
N PHE A 525 1.38 -0.14 -7.41
CA PHE A 525 2.48 -0.69 -8.22
C PHE A 525 2.23 -2.15 -8.61
N SER A 526 1.78 -3.00 -7.68
CA SER A 526 1.30 -4.36 -7.96
C SER A 526 -0.13 -4.37 -8.52
N GLY A 527 -1.09 -3.77 -7.81
CA GLY A 527 -2.53 -3.73 -8.17
C GLY A 527 -3.28 -5.07 -8.07
N ASP A 528 -2.63 -6.16 -8.45
CA ASP A 528 -3.10 -7.54 -8.53
C ASP A 528 -3.46 -8.18 -7.17
N SER A 529 -3.05 -7.56 -6.06
CA SER A 529 -3.30 -8.05 -4.69
C SER A 529 -2.79 -9.46 -4.36
N ASN A 530 -1.86 -10.02 -5.14
CA ASN A 530 -1.35 -11.39 -4.98
C ASN A 530 0.11 -11.46 -4.48
N VAL A 531 0.76 -10.33 -4.20
CA VAL A 531 2.19 -10.25 -3.87
C VAL A 531 2.48 -9.01 -3.02
N MET A 532 3.45 -9.14 -2.09
CA MET A 532 3.93 -8.04 -1.27
C MET A 532 5.29 -7.53 -1.75
N GLY A 533 5.58 -6.26 -1.45
CA GLY A 533 6.89 -5.66 -1.64
C GLY A 533 6.95 -4.25 -1.08
N GLY A 534 8.16 -3.74 -0.96
CA GLY A 534 8.47 -2.37 -0.58
C GLY A 534 9.75 -1.90 -1.25
N SER A 535 9.93 -0.59 -1.34
CA SER A 535 11.17 0.01 -1.84
C SER A 535 11.62 1.19 -0.99
N LEU A 536 12.93 1.41 -0.96
CA LEU A 536 13.59 2.57 -0.39
C LEU A 536 14.46 3.19 -1.47
N VAL A 537 14.32 4.51 -1.67
CA VAL A 537 15.11 5.31 -2.61
C VAL A 537 15.92 6.33 -1.82
N LEU A 538 17.22 6.43 -2.08
CA LEU A 538 18.06 7.51 -1.54
C LEU A 538 18.19 8.63 -2.57
N ASN A 539 18.11 9.88 -2.13
CA ASN A 539 18.28 11.05 -3.01
C ASN A 539 19.78 11.37 -3.21
N PRO A 540 20.39 11.18 -4.40
CA PRO A 540 21.82 11.47 -4.67
C PRO A 540 22.17 12.97 -4.77
N LYS A 541 21.24 13.86 -4.38
CA LYS A 541 21.45 15.29 -4.17
C LYS A 541 21.14 15.76 -2.75
N ALA A 542 20.66 14.88 -1.87
CA ALA A 542 20.44 15.22 -0.47
C ALA A 542 21.78 15.38 0.29
N PRO A 543 21.90 16.29 1.27
CA PRO A 543 23.17 16.61 1.94
C PRO A 543 23.85 15.40 2.60
N HIS A 544 23.05 14.44 3.08
CA HIS A 544 23.54 13.27 3.81
C HIS A 544 23.63 11.99 2.96
N TYR A 545 23.46 12.09 1.64
CA TYR A 545 23.45 10.94 0.72
C TYR A 545 24.65 10.01 0.90
N ALA A 546 25.88 10.53 0.96
CA ALA A 546 27.08 9.70 1.05
C ALA A 546 27.14 8.86 2.34
N ALA A 547 26.66 9.39 3.46
CA ALA A 547 26.59 8.68 4.73
C ALA A 547 25.50 7.60 4.71
N LEU A 548 24.32 7.93 4.14
CA LEU A 548 23.22 6.98 3.96
C LEU A 548 23.58 5.85 3.01
N LYS A 549 24.12 6.16 1.83
CA LYS A 549 24.56 5.20 0.81
C LYS A 549 25.55 4.19 1.39
N ALA A 550 26.62 4.67 2.02
CA ALA A 550 27.64 3.80 2.58
C ALA A 550 27.14 2.98 3.79
N ALA A 551 26.20 3.52 4.59
CA ALA A 551 25.55 2.79 5.69
C ALA A 551 24.56 1.72 5.19
N GLN A 552 23.89 1.98 4.06
CA GLN A 552 23.00 1.04 3.39
C GLN A 552 23.80 -0.08 2.71
N GLU A 553 24.90 0.24 2.02
CA GLU A 553 25.82 -0.74 1.41
C GLU A 553 26.48 -1.68 2.43
N GLU A 554 26.77 -1.22 3.66
CA GLU A 554 27.26 -2.09 4.75
C GLU A 554 26.19 -3.07 5.25
N ARG A 555 24.93 -2.64 5.33
CA ARG A 555 23.89 -3.36 6.09
C ARG A 555 22.78 -4.00 5.27
N TYR A 556 22.63 -3.66 3.99
CA TYR A 556 21.57 -4.24 3.17
C TYR A 556 21.77 -5.76 2.98
N GLU A 557 20.66 -6.49 3.04
CA GLU A 557 20.60 -7.93 2.82
C GLU A 557 19.35 -8.14 1.96
N ASP A 558 19.50 -8.74 0.77
CA ASP A 558 18.36 -9.02 -0.11
C ASP A 558 17.54 -10.19 0.42
N ALA A 559 16.62 -9.86 1.33
CA ALA A 559 15.63 -10.78 1.87
C ALA A 559 14.36 -10.87 0.99
N TYR A 560 14.31 -10.21 -0.19
CA TYR A 560 13.12 -10.23 -1.02
C TYR A 560 13.07 -11.52 -1.84
N PHE A 561 12.09 -12.39 -1.56
CA PHE A 561 12.02 -13.72 -2.15
C PHE A 561 11.86 -13.67 -3.67
N ASP A 562 12.62 -14.52 -4.37
CA ASP A 562 12.76 -14.48 -5.83
C ASP A 562 11.44 -14.70 -6.59
N GLU A 563 10.54 -15.54 -6.07
CA GLU A 563 9.21 -15.75 -6.68
C GLU A 563 8.32 -14.52 -6.49
N ASP A 564 8.30 -13.91 -5.30
CA ASP A 564 7.58 -12.66 -5.06
C ASP A 564 8.14 -11.52 -5.92
N ALA A 565 9.46 -11.46 -6.14
CA ALA A 565 10.08 -10.46 -7.00
C ALA A 565 9.68 -10.60 -8.48
N ILE A 566 9.55 -11.83 -9.01
CA ILE A 566 9.09 -12.03 -10.40
C ILE A 566 7.60 -11.68 -10.54
N TYR A 567 6.74 -12.07 -9.57
CA TYR A 567 5.34 -11.63 -9.56
C TYR A 567 5.22 -10.10 -9.49
N MET A 568 6.00 -9.44 -8.62
CA MET A 568 5.96 -7.98 -8.46
C MET A 568 6.44 -7.24 -9.71
N GLU A 569 7.48 -7.73 -10.40
CA GLU A 569 7.91 -7.14 -11.68
C GLU A 569 6.79 -7.27 -12.71
N ARG A 570 6.26 -8.48 -12.92
CA ARG A 570 5.23 -8.78 -13.92
C ARG A 570 4.00 -7.90 -13.74
N ASN A 571 3.50 -7.81 -12.51
CA ASN A 571 2.28 -7.06 -12.19
C ASN A 571 2.47 -5.53 -12.29
N SER A 572 3.71 -5.04 -12.29
CA SER A 572 4.03 -3.60 -12.34
C SER A 572 4.44 -3.09 -13.72
N ARG A 573 4.27 -3.88 -14.79
CA ARG A 573 4.57 -3.44 -16.17
C ARG A 573 3.58 -2.42 -16.73
N ASP A 574 2.33 -2.42 -16.27
CA ASP A 574 1.25 -1.57 -16.77
C ASP A 574 0.80 -0.48 -15.77
N PHE A 575 1.43 -0.41 -14.59
CA PHE A 575 0.95 0.36 -13.44
C PHE A 575 0.70 1.85 -13.73
N GLN A 576 1.48 2.48 -14.62
CA GLN A 576 1.26 3.88 -15.00
C GLN A 576 -0.08 4.09 -15.73
N ALA A 577 -0.46 3.15 -16.60
CA ALA A 577 -1.74 3.18 -17.32
C ALA A 577 -2.92 2.85 -16.39
N ARG A 578 -2.69 1.98 -15.38
CA ARG A 578 -3.67 1.71 -14.32
C ARG A 578 -3.90 2.96 -13.45
N VAL A 579 -2.84 3.57 -12.92
CA VAL A 579 -2.90 4.84 -12.14
C VAL A 579 -3.65 5.94 -12.90
N ALA A 580 -3.41 6.12 -14.20
CA ALA A 580 -4.09 7.15 -14.99
C ALA A 580 -5.63 6.96 -15.04
N GLN A 581 -6.10 5.71 -15.12
CA GLN A 581 -7.53 5.39 -15.07
C GLN A 581 -8.10 5.47 -13.65
N GLU A 582 -7.34 5.04 -12.64
CA GLU A 582 -7.71 5.14 -11.23
C GLU A 582 -7.85 6.61 -10.77
N ASN A 583 -6.94 7.51 -11.19
CA ASN A 583 -7.04 8.96 -10.97
C ASN A 583 -8.37 9.52 -11.49
N HIS A 584 -8.70 9.20 -12.76
CA HIS A 584 -9.94 9.64 -13.40
C HIS A 584 -11.18 9.12 -12.65
N ASN A 585 -11.17 7.85 -12.25
CA ASN A 585 -12.26 7.22 -11.50
C ASN A 585 -12.43 7.87 -10.12
N ALA A 586 -11.34 8.10 -9.38
CA ALA A 586 -11.36 8.74 -8.07
C ALA A 586 -11.83 10.20 -8.14
N GLU A 587 -11.29 11.02 -9.03
CA GLU A 587 -11.67 12.44 -9.15
C GLU A 587 -13.11 12.61 -9.66
N MET A 588 -13.56 11.78 -10.62
CA MET A 588 -14.96 11.78 -11.07
C MET A 588 -15.94 11.50 -9.92
N LEU A 589 -15.64 10.50 -9.07
CA LEU A 589 -16.44 10.21 -7.88
C LEU A 589 -16.36 11.34 -6.85
N CYS A 590 -15.16 11.86 -6.57
CA CYS A 590 -14.97 12.93 -5.58
C CYS A 590 -15.70 14.22 -5.99
N ASP A 591 -15.70 14.59 -7.26
CA ASP A 591 -16.42 15.76 -7.78
C ASP A 591 -17.93 15.59 -7.65
N TYR A 592 -18.47 14.41 -7.97
CA TYR A 592 -19.88 14.09 -7.72
C TYR A 592 -20.23 14.15 -6.23
N LEU A 593 -19.46 13.47 -5.37
CA LEU A 593 -19.72 13.41 -3.92
C LEU A 593 -19.60 14.79 -3.27
N GLN A 594 -18.71 15.66 -3.75
CA GLN A 594 -18.58 17.04 -3.28
C GLN A 594 -19.83 17.88 -3.57
N THR A 595 -20.59 17.60 -4.65
CA THR A 595 -21.91 18.23 -4.88
C THR A 595 -23.02 17.73 -3.95
N ARG A 596 -22.81 16.60 -3.26
CA ARG A 596 -23.73 16.00 -2.28
C ARG A 596 -23.28 16.20 -0.84
N ARG A 597 -22.22 16.99 -0.62
CA ARG A 597 -21.70 17.35 0.70
C ARG A 597 -22.62 18.36 1.37
N ILE A 598 -22.89 18.15 2.66
CA ILE A 598 -23.66 19.06 3.51
C ILE A 598 -23.01 20.47 3.49
N PRO A 599 -23.78 21.56 3.27
CA PRO A 599 -23.25 22.92 3.32
C PRO A 599 -22.65 23.27 4.69
N GLY A 600 -21.39 23.70 4.71
CA GLY A 600 -20.66 24.03 5.94
C GLY A 600 -19.15 24.14 5.70
N PRO A 601 -18.38 24.70 6.64
CA PRO A 601 -16.92 24.79 6.52
C PRO A 601 -16.28 23.40 6.42
N PRO A 602 -15.15 23.24 5.71
CA PRO A 602 -14.44 21.97 5.64
C PRO A 602 -13.76 21.62 6.97
N ALA A 603 -13.60 20.33 7.26
CA ALA A 603 -13.00 19.80 8.49
C ALA A 603 -11.52 20.20 8.70
N THR A 604 -10.83 20.69 7.68
CA THR A 604 -9.49 21.32 7.77
C THR A 604 -9.53 22.81 8.06
N GLY A 605 -10.70 23.46 7.96
CA GLY A 605 -10.86 24.92 7.96
C GLY A 605 -10.41 25.61 6.67
N ILE A 606 -9.90 24.87 5.68
CA ILE A 606 -9.32 25.42 4.44
C ILE A 606 -10.44 25.69 3.41
N VAL A 607 -10.95 26.92 3.40
CA VAL A 607 -11.95 27.37 2.42
C VAL A 607 -11.31 27.45 1.03
N LEU A 608 -11.77 26.61 0.10
CA LEU A 608 -11.30 26.61 -1.29
C LEU A 608 -11.71 27.92 -2.00
N PRO A 609 -10.81 28.56 -2.79
CA PRO A 609 -11.04 29.87 -3.39
C PRO A 609 -12.10 29.88 -4.51
N SER A 610 -12.66 28.73 -4.85
CA SER A 610 -13.71 28.57 -5.85
C SER A 610 -14.78 27.56 -5.42
N SER A 611 -15.29 27.69 -4.19
CA SER A 611 -16.65 27.21 -3.90
C SER A 611 -17.63 28.07 -4.70
N ALA A 612 -17.76 27.76 -6.00
CA ALA A 612 -18.75 28.38 -6.87
C ALA A 612 -20.12 28.24 -6.22
N SER A 613 -20.93 29.30 -6.29
CA SER A 613 -22.29 29.28 -5.75
C SER A 613 -23.13 28.31 -6.56
N ILE A 614 -23.15 27.04 -6.17
CA ILE A 614 -24.20 26.09 -6.53
C ILE A 614 -25.50 26.77 -6.12
N THR A 615 -26.37 27.06 -7.08
CA THR A 615 -27.71 27.56 -6.82
C THR A 615 -28.48 26.42 -6.15
N LEU A 616 -28.67 26.54 -4.84
CA LEU A 616 -29.34 25.54 -4.01
C LEU A 616 -30.86 25.58 -4.24
N ASP A 617 -31.25 25.09 -5.41
CA ASP A 617 -32.65 24.83 -5.78
C ASP A 617 -33.11 23.41 -5.32
N ASP A 618 -32.19 22.63 -4.73
CA ASP A 618 -32.35 21.22 -4.31
C ASP A 618 -32.53 21.10 -2.78
N ASP A 619 -33.29 20.10 -2.32
CA ASP A 619 -33.60 19.85 -0.89
C ASP A 619 -32.42 19.24 -0.11
N THR A 620 -31.48 20.11 0.30
CA THR A 620 -30.24 19.73 1.00
C THR A 620 -30.44 19.13 2.39
N ASP A 621 -31.62 19.22 3.00
CA ASP A 621 -31.88 18.67 4.35
C ASP A 621 -31.81 17.13 4.38
N ASN A 622 -31.79 16.48 3.20
CA ASN A 622 -31.58 15.04 3.05
C ASN A 622 -30.11 14.65 2.83
N PHE A 623 -29.17 15.58 2.59
CA PHE A 623 -27.76 15.24 2.33
C PHE A 623 -27.10 14.63 3.58
N VAL A 624 -26.28 13.59 3.37
CA VAL A 624 -25.64 12.83 4.48
C VAL A 624 -24.12 12.81 4.45
N VAL A 625 -23.46 13.30 3.38
CA VAL A 625 -21.99 13.38 3.31
C VAL A 625 -21.52 14.62 4.08
N SER A 626 -20.77 14.42 5.17
CA SER A 626 -20.14 15.50 5.93
C SER A 626 -18.88 16.01 5.24
N GLU A 627 -18.04 15.10 4.71
CA GLU A 627 -16.78 15.46 4.04
C GLU A 627 -16.39 14.53 2.90
N VAL A 628 -15.62 15.11 1.97
CA VAL A 628 -14.84 14.39 0.95
C VAL A 628 -13.35 14.69 1.18
N TYR A 629 -12.63 13.71 1.72
CA TYR A 629 -11.18 13.75 1.86
C TYR A 629 -10.54 13.30 0.55
N TYR A 630 -10.02 14.26 -0.20
CA TYR A 630 -9.27 14.04 -1.45
C TYR A 630 -8.21 15.16 -1.59
N PRO A 631 -7.00 14.92 -2.14
CA PRO A 631 -5.91 15.93 -2.11
C PRO A 631 -6.26 17.25 -2.80
N LYS A 632 -7.10 17.20 -3.86
CA LYS A 632 -7.73 18.33 -4.55
C LYS A 632 -8.47 19.30 -3.61
N TYR A 633 -8.95 18.82 -2.46
CA TYR A 633 -9.80 19.56 -1.52
C TYR A 633 -9.17 19.79 -0.15
N GLN A 634 -8.29 18.90 0.31
CA GLN A 634 -7.80 18.95 1.69
C GLN A 634 -6.62 19.90 1.89
N THR A 635 -5.60 19.85 1.01
CA THR A 635 -4.40 20.71 1.08
C THR A 635 -3.85 20.99 -0.34
N PRO A 636 -4.65 21.57 -1.25
CA PRO A 636 -4.33 21.59 -2.68
C PRO A 636 -3.01 22.28 -3.01
N GLU A 637 -2.68 23.40 -2.36
CA GLU A 637 -1.42 24.12 -2.58
C GLU A 637 -0.19 23.25 -2.29
N GLN A 638 -0.25 22.44 -1.22
CA GLN A 638 0.86 21.59 -0.78
C GLN A 638 0.98 20.34 -1.66
N TYR A 639 -0.14 19.78 -2.12
CA TYR A 639 -0.14 18.69 -3.09
C TYR A 639 0.40 19.14 -4.45
N LEU A 640 -0.12 20.25 -4.98
CA LEU A 640 0.25 20.80 -6.30
C LEU A 640 1.70 21.27 -6.37
N ALA A 641 2.34 21.59 -5.24
CA ALA A 641 3.77 21.89 -5.17
C ALA A 641 4.66 20.68 -5.52
N ALA A 642 4.16 19.45 -5.31
CA ALA A 642 4.85 18.21 -5.68
C ALA A 642 4.15 17.44 -6.82
N ALA A 643 2.99 17.87 -7.31
CA ALA A 643 2.23 17.14 -8.32
C ALA A 643 2.95 17.13 -9.68
N ARG A 644 3.02 15.95 -10.30
CA ARG A 644 3.45 15.78 -11.69
C ARG A 644 2.34 16.26 -12.63
N PRO A 645 2.67 16.82 -13.81
CA PRO A 645 1.66 17.22 -14.79
C PRO A 645 0.85 16.01 -15.26
N PRO A 646 -0.48 16.14 -15.44
CA PRO A 646 -1.31 15.05 -15.94
C PRO A 646 -0.94 14.67 -17.39
N PRO A 647 -1.17 13.40 -17.80
CA PRO A 647 -1.05 12.98 -19.19
C PRO A 647 -1.82 13.87 -20.16
N ALA A 648 -1.33 14.01 -21.40
CA ALA A 648 -1.94 14.89 -22.40
C ALA A 648 -3.37 14.45 -22.82
N ASP A 649 -3.72 13.18 -22.59
CA ASP A 649 -5.01 12.55 -22.82
C ASP A 649 -5.89 12.43 -21.56
N ALA A 650 -5.48 13.02 -20.42
CA ALA A 650 -6.22 12.98 -19.16
C ALA A 650 -7.58 13.72 -19.15
N ASN A 651 -8.02 14.27 -20.29
CA ASN A 651 -9.35 14.90 -20.49
C ASN A 651 -9.75 15.99 -19.46
N GLY A 652 -8.77 16.64 -18.83
CA GLY A 652 -8.99 17.69 -17.82
C GLY A 652 -8.94 17.22 -16.37
N PHE A 653 -8.76 15.91 -16.13
CA PHE A 653 -8.53 15.33 -14.81
C PHE A 653 -7.06 15.48 -14.38
N GLY A 654 -6.81 15.49 -13.07
CA GLY A 654 -5.51 15.67 -12.45
C GLY A 654 -4.91 14.38 -11.88
N ASN A 655 -3.62 14.46 -11.56
CA ASN A 655 -2.86 13.37 -10.93
C ASN A 655 -3.04 13.39 -9.40
N TYR A 656 -4.24 13.13 -8.88
CA TYR A 656 -4.52 13.24 -7.43
C TYR A 656 -4.48 11.90 -6.65
N GLY A 657 -4.38 10.75 -7.34
CA GLY A 657 -4.38 9.42 -6.74
C GLY A 657 -5.76 8.75 -6.70
N ALA A 658 -5.73 7.42 -6.48
CA ALA A 658 -6.88 6.51 -6.46
C ALA A 658 -7.69 6.50 -5.16
N LEU A 659 -7.18 7.14 -4.10
CA LEU A 659 -7.67 7.01 -2.73
C LEU A 659 -8.46 8.25 -2.30
N PHE A 660 -9.65 8.06 -1.76
CA PHE A 660 -10.42 9.09 -1.08
C PHE A 660 -11.10 8.55 0.19
N SER A 661 -11.53 9.43 1.09
CA SER A 661 -12.31 9.05 2.27
C SER A 661 -13.55 9.92 2.43
N LEU A 662 -14.60 9.37 3.04
CA LEU A 662 -15.86 10.03 3.34
C LEU A 662 -16.15 9.95 4.84
N THR A 663 -16.66 11.04 5.42
CA THR A 663 -17.42 10.97 6.69
C THR A 663 -18.86 11.42 6.44
N PHE A 664 -19.77 10.96 7.29
CA PHE A 664 -21.22 11.16 7.14
C PHE A 664 -21.84 11.80 8.38
N SER A 665 -23.09 12.26 8.26
CA SER A 665 -23.84 12.91 9.34
C SER A 665 -24.14 12.00 10.54
N SER A 666 -23.99 10.69 10.39
CA SER A 666 -24.27 9.68 11.42
C SER A 666 -23.56 8.35 11.15
N ILE A 667 -23.46 7.50 12.17
CA ILE A 667 -23.00 6.11 11.99
C ILE A 667 -24.00 5.30 11.16
N LEU A 668 -25.30 5.60 11.26
CA LEU A 668 -26.34 5.04 10.39
C LEU A 668 -26.04 5.31 8.91
N ALA A 669 -25.75 6.56 8.52
CA ALA A 669 -25.40 6.90 7.15
C ALA A 669 -24.12 6.19 6.69
N SER A 670 -23.06 6.23 7.51
CA SER A 670 -21.77 5.59 7.24
C SER A 670 -21.93 4.09 6.98
N ARG A 671 -22.71 3.42 7.85
CA ARG A 671 -23.03 2.00 7.75
C ARG A 671 -23.90 1.70 6.54
N THR A 672 -25.00 2.42 6.31
CA THR A 672 -25.90 2.12 5.19
C THR A 672 -25.20 2.32 3.85
N PHE A 673 -24.40 3.38 3.69
CA PHE A 673 -23.57 3.60 2.51
C PHE A 673 -22.59 2.44 2.30
N PHE A 674 -21.81 2.09 3.33
CA PHE A 674 -20.84 1.00 3.25
C PHE A 674 -21.49 -0.37 3.00
N ASP A 675 -22.59 -0.69 3.69
CA ASP A 675 -23.31 -1.97 3.55
C ASP A 675 -23.94 -2.10 2.14
N ALA A 676 -24.34 -1.00 1.51
CA ALA A 676 -24.97 -0.96 0.18
C ALA A 676 -23.99 -0.95 -1.00
N LEU A 677 -22.79 -0.37 -0.84
CA LEU A 677 -21.81 -0.24 -1.93
C LEU A 677 -21.41 -1.63 -2.50
N PRO A 678 -21.56 -1.91 -3.81
CA PRO A 678 -21.34 -3.24 -4.41
C PRO A 678 -19.90 -3.49 -4.89
N CYS A 679 -18.90 -2.90 -4.23
CA CYS A 679 -17.48 -3.16 -4.50
C CYS A 679 -16.91 -4.25 -3.56
N TYR A 680 -15.65 -4.67 -3.78
CA TYR A 680 -14.94 -5.47 -2.78
C TYR A 680 -14.71 -4.66 -1.49
N LYS A 681 -14.65 -5.34 -0.34
CA LYS A 681 -14.56 -4.69 0.98
C LYS A 681 -13.52 -5.36 1.85
N GLY A 682 -12.52 -4.61 2.29
CA GLY A 682 -11.39 -5.14 3.05
C GLY A 682 -10.30 -4.10 3.33
N PRO A 683 -9.33 -4.41 4.21
CA PRO A 683 -8.37 -3.44 4.75
C PRO A 683 -7.31 -2.91 3.76
N SER A 684 -7.15 -3.50 2.57
CA SER A 684 -6.15 -3.06 1.58
C SER A 684 -6.59 -1.81 0.77
N LEU A 685 -5.76 -1.40 -0.18
CA LEU A 685 -5.94 -0.27 -1.10
C LEU A 685 -4.96 -0.40 -2.29
N GLY A 686 -5.13 0.41 -3.34
CA GLY A 686 -4.24 0.45 -4.50
C GLY A 686 -4.33 -0.84 -5.30
N THR A 687 -5.50 -1.10 -5.86
CA THR A 687 -5.90 -2.40 -6.41
C THR A 687 -6.62 -2.22 -7.74
N ASN A 688 -6.49 -3.17 -8.66
CA ASN A 688 -7.09 -3.11 -10.01
C ASN A 688 -8.63 -3.02 -9.99
N PHE A 689 -9.25 -3.27 -8.83
CA PHE A 689 -10.67 -3.24 -8.52
C PHE A 689 -10.92 -2.30 -7.32
N THR A 690 -12.11 -1.74 -7.24
CA THR A 690 -12.49 -0.81 -6.17
C THR A 690 -12.62 -1.55 -4.83
N LEU A 691 -11.96 -0.99 -3.80
CA LEU A 691 -11.97 -1.44 -2.41
C LEU A 691 -12.55 -0.37 -1.49
N ALA A 692 -13.41 -0.76 -0.55
CA ALA A 692 -13.87 0.09 0.54
C ALA A 692 -13.62 -0.54 1.92
N CYS A 693 -13.40 0.28 2.95
CA CYS A 693 -13.41 -0.15 4.35
C CYS A 693 -13.84 0.95 5.34
N PRO A 694 -14.43 0.60 6.49
CA PRO A 694 -14.65 1.53 7.60
C PRO A 694 -13.31 1.71 8.36
N TYR A 695 -12.41 2.51 7.78
CA TYR A 695 -11.00 2.58 8.17
C TYR A 695 -10.78 2.71 9.68
N THR A 696 -11.49 3.64 10.32
CA THR A 696 -11.29 3.94 11.75
C THR A 696 -11.72 2.78 12.66
N ILE A 697 -12.62 1.91 12.20
CA ILE A 697 -12.92 0.64 12.87
C ILE A 697 -11.69 -0.28 12.71
N LEU A 698 -11.32 -0.66 11.49
CA LEU A 698 -10.26 -1.65 11.21
C LEU A 698 -8.83 -1.24 11.61
N ALA A 699 -8.55 0.05 11.80
CA ALA A 699 -7.21 0.54 12.09
C ALA A 699 -7.02 1.05 13.53
N HIS A 700 -8.12 1.39 14.22
CA HIS A 700 -8.09 2.14 15.49
C HIS A 700 -9.23 1.76 16.47
N TYR A 701 -9.83 0.56 16.39
CA TYR A 701 -11.00 0.18 17.22
C TYR A 701 -10.79 0.39 18.73
N THR A 702 -9.58 0.10 19.22
CA THR A 702 -9.20 0.23 20.63
C THR A 702 -8.82 1.66 21.04
N GLU A 703 -8.65 2.57 20.07
CA GLU A 703 -8.16 3.94 20.28
C GLU A 703 -9.00 5.04 19.57
N LEU A 704 -10.25 4.74 19.22
CA LEU A 704 -11.21 5.64 18.54
C LEU A 704 -11.26 7.06 19.12
N GLY A 705 -11.12 7.19 20.45
CA GLY A 705 -11.10 8.48 21.13
C GLY A 705 -9.88 9.33 20.79
N TRP A 706 -8.70 8.71 20.69
CA TRP A 706 -7.44 9.35 20.29
C TRP A 706 -7.41 9.62 18.77
N ALA A 707 -7.87 8.67 17.96
CA ALA A 707 -7.99 8.87 16.50
C ALA A 707 -8.84 10.12 16.17
N LYS A 708 -9.94 10.33 16.93
CA LYS A 708 -10.79 11.51 16.81
C LYS A 708 -10.09 12.83 17.16
N GLU A 709 -9.08 12.85 18.03
CA GLU A 709 -8.33 14.09 18.35
C GLU A 709 -7.59 14.68 17.13
N TRP A 710 -7.32 13.85 16.10
CA TRP A 710 -6.61 14.24 14.87
C TRP A 710 -7.54 14.42 13.65
N GLY A 711 -8.85 14.15 13.84
CA GLY A 711 -9.88 14.19 12.80
C GLY A 711 -10.21 12.83 12.16
N VAL A 712 -9.68 11.72 12.67
CA VAL A 712 -9.98 10.36 12.17
C VAL A 712 -11.21 9.82 12.92
N GLU A 713 -12.40 10.06 12.36
CA GLU A 713 -13.68 9.77 13.03
C GLU A 713 -14.15 8.32 12.86
N LYS A 714 -14.89 7.80 13.86
CA LYS A 714 -15.50 6.44 13.85
C LYS A 714 -16.31 6.12 12.58
N GLY A 715 -16.96 7.13 11.99
CA GLY A 715 -17.78 7.00 10.78
C GLY A 715 -17.02 7.05 9.44
N LEU A 716 -15.69 7.16 9.46
CA LEU A 716 -14.92 7.34 8.23
C LEU A 716 -14.88 6.04 7.39
N VAL A 717 -15.35 6.15 6.15
CA VAL A 717 -15.24 5.12 5.11
C VAL A 717 -14.13 5.54 4.14
N ARG A 718 -13.12 4.70 3.94
CA ARG A 718 -12.05 4.90 2.96
C ARG A 718 -12.35 4.09 1.71
N ILE A 719 -12.14 4.69 0.54
CA ILE A 719 -12.34 4.10 -0.79
C ILE A 719 -11.02 4.19 -1.56
N SER A 720 -10.59 3.07 -2.14
CA SER A 720 -9.61 3.03 -3.23
C SER A 720 -10.34 2.65 -4.49
N THR A 721 -10.36 3.49 -5.51
CA THR A 721 -10.94 3.13 -6.82
C THR A 721 -10.03 2.19 -7.59
N GLY A 722 -10.64 1.32 -8.41
CA GLY A 722 -9.94 0.48 -9.38
C GLY A 722 -10.30 0.85 -10.83
N LEU A 723 -10.22 -0.16 -11.70
CA LEU A 723 -10.36 -0.06 -13.15
C LEU A 723 -11.75 -0.48 -13.67
N GLU A 724 -12.78 -0.30 -12.85
CA GLU A 724 -14.17 -0.45 -13.30
C GLU A 724 -14.56 0.63 -14.34
N ASP A 725 -15.63 0.37 -15.10
CA ASP A 725 -16.19 1.36 -16.03
C ASP A 725 -16.69 2.61 -15.26
N PRO A 726 -16.33 3.84 -15.67
CA PRO A 726 -16.65 5.04 -14.91
C PRO A 726 -18.15 5.26 -14.63
N GLU A 727 -19.04 4.93 -15.57
CA GLU A 727 -20.49 5.14 -15.38
C GLU A 727 -21.10 4.03 -14.52
N MET A 728 -20.60 2.79 -14.61
CA MET A 728 -20.95 1.71 -13.68
C MET A 728 -20.55 2.08 -12.25
N LEU A 729 -19.29 2.50 -12.08
CA LEU A 729 -18.73 2.89 -10.80
C LEU A 729 -19.47 4.10 -10.21
N LYS A 730 -19.80 5.11 -11.02
CA LYS A 730 -20.63 6.25 -10.60
C LYS A 730 -22.01 5.81 -10.12
N GLY A 731 -22.68 4.92 -10.85
CA GLY A 731 -23.98 4.36 -10.48
C GLY A 731 -23.97 3.71 -9.09
N TRP A 732 -22.92 2.94 -8.77
CA TRP A 732 -22.74 2.34 -7.45
C TRP A 732 -22.74 3.36 -6.30
N PHE A 733 -22.06 4.50 -6.49
CA PHE A 733 -21.98 5.56 -5.49
C PHE A 733 -23.27 6.37 -5.38
N VAL A 734 -23.98 6.59 -6.50
CA VAL A 734 -25.33 7.18 -6.51
C VAL A 734 -26.31 6.32 -5.70
N ASP A 735 -26.37 5.02 -5.97
CA ASP A 735 -27.31 4.10 -5.32
C ASP A 735 -27.00 3.91 -3.82
N ALA A 736 -25.72 3.75 -3.46
CA ALA A 736 -25.28 3.62 -2.08
C ALA A 736 -25.51 4.90 -1.26
N LEU A 737 -25.29 6.07 -1.86
CA LEU A 737 -25.59 7.35 -1.21
C LEU A 737 -27.10 7.53 -1.03
N ALA A 738 -27.91 7.29 -2.07
CA ALA A 738 -29.36 7.40 -1.98
C ALA A 738 -29.96 6.42 -0.95
N ALA A 739 -29.33 5.26 -0.72
CA ALA A 739 -29.71 4.35 0.37
C ALA A 739 -29.44 4.97 1.76
N ALA A 740 -28.29 5.61 1.97
CA ALA A 740 -27.96 6.29 3.22
C ALA A 740 -28.84 7.52 3.49
N GLU A 741 -29.12 8.33 2.46
CA GLU A 741 -30.04 9.47 2.53
C GLU A 741 -31.46 9.02 2.96
N ARG A 742 -32.00 7.95 2.36
CA ARG A 742 -33.29 7.36 2.75
C ARG A 742 -33.28 6.84 4.19
N ALA A 743 -32.26 6.10 4.60
CA ALA A 743 -32.18 5.52 5.94
C ALA A 743 -32.13 6.60 7.04
N VAL A 744 -31.37 7.68 6.83
CA VAL A 744 -31.35 8.82 7.76
C VAL A 744 -32.69 9.55 7.78
N LYS A 745 -33.35 9.74 6.62
CA LYS A 745 -34.68 10.35 6.56
C LYS A 745 -35.73 9.55 7.33
N GLU A 746 -35.79 8.25 7.11
CA GLU A 746 -36.70 7.37 7.85
C GLU A 746 -36.45 7.40 9.37
N ALA A 747 -35.19 7.41 9.81
CA ALA A 747 -34.85 7.51 11.23
C ALA A 747 -35.24 8.88 11.83
N LYS A 748 -35.06 9.98 11.08
CA LYS A 748 -35.57 11.31 11.46
C LYS A 748 -37.10 11.30 11.63
N GLU A 749 -37.82 10.70 10.69
CA GLU A 749 -39.29 10.59 10.71
C GLU A 749 -39.82 9.70 11.85
N LYS A 750 -39.08 8.67 12.26
CA LYS A 750 -39.40 7.79 13.40
C LYS A 750 -39.00 8.37 14.76
N GLY A 751 -38.17 9.42 14.80
CA GLY A 751 -37.63 10.00 16.04
C GLY A 751 -36.53 9.15 16.70
N GLU A 752 -35.85 8.31 15.92
CA GLU A 752 -34.77 7.44 16.39
C GLU A 752 -33.46 8.21 16.60
N LYS A 753 -32.53 7.67 17.41
CA LYS A 753 -31.20 8.25 17.64
C LYS A 753 -30.17 7.75 16.62
N PHE A 754 -29.14 8.55 16.36
CA PHE A 754 -28.24 8.41 15.20
C PHE A 754 -26.77 8.02 15.53
N GLU A 755 -26.49 7.50 16.73
CA GLU A 755 -25.13 7.27 17.30
C GLU A 755 -24.48 5.90 16.95
#